data_AF-A0A7S3Z4K2-F1
#
_entry.id   AF-A0A7S3Z4K2-F1
#
_cell.length_a   1.000
_cell.length_b   1.000
_cell.length_c   1.000
_cell.angle_alpha   90.00
_cell.angle_beta   90.00
_cell.angle_gamma   90.00
#
_symmetry.space_group_name_H-M   'P 1'
#
loop_
_entity.id
_entity.type
_entity.pdbx_description
1 polymer ?
#
loop_
_entity_poly.entity_id
_entity_poly.type
_entity_poly.pdbx_seq_one_letter_code
_entity_poly.pdbx_strand_id
1 'polypeptide(L)'
;MPISPRYDWSQSPGEVTIRVQLKHVQKAKFRVSASPFFLKVNYAPFILDVDLRHEVVYRDIVVRILPKHVELICPKVEEALWTELEVKGDKKELQARREASIKRAEEAKQKTLAEHKEAKKAAKNAAQKSHWSVQDKHKSAIEELKQKDIDDANQEVVDFAEGYDSKAEDDHLPKSPADLYSSAAAATEPRVKEIWAEVPSREHVIRESGANLPPVRATKKIEVVFSKKAKKGMPLRGDHNSELAEIRKKKKDTSGPLQEQAIFLKDKGDSLFKNGDYLSAIHAYSAAVSKDPEMVQCYSNRAGCHLMLYQNAVKNDDGKMLYHLRSCQSDTSTAIEIINTVEDLELTAAQKKACLMKCFVKRATAYVDLGQLDDALADFGKAREGMGKNPALESKMMRICQWISKRKDSKELRAEAAQHHTDQDYKQAVPLFDTLIGIEPLDPLLRVKRSECYLRTGHAAKCMWDATFALSILDDNSDKDLSQADDGQSLQATIQAAKEKQRLRSRILSLRAGAYALVKDYAKALRDYQAALELFPTHPELQKATDHVSLLIQAKKYANRSTSLFSKRQYYKARGVLTTFLNKIPLPHLHVGVLCNRAACYLATRQYGKCIQDCSRGLQLYEVMSEHKANRLNEEQALEWLRTLHVRRGTAFCWQGSLEKGLDDYEKAMKLEKSRVEGSSESIRLLGEDIAKIRDSLEKSASAISTS
;
A
#
# COMPACT_ATOMS: atom_id res chain seq x y z
N MET A 1 51.21 -24.17 -78.95
CA MET A 1 51.08 -22.75 -79.36
C MET A 1 49.61 -22.38 -79.28
N PRO A 2 49.23 -21.19 -78.77
CA PRO A 2 47.83 -20.78 -78.77
C PRO A 2 47.32 -20.67 -80.22
N ILE A 3 46.10 -21.15 -80.46
CA ILE A 3 45.50 -21.17 -81.79
C ILE A 3 44.65 -19.92 -81.95
N SER A 4 44.94 -19.08 -82.93
CA SER A 4 44.08 -17.93 -83.26
C SER A 4 42.80 -18.42 -83.93
N PRO A 5 41.61 -18.21 -83.33
CA PRO A 5 40.36 -18.62 -83.95
C PRO A 5 40.08 -17.73 -85.18
N ARG A 6 39.41 -18.29 -86.19
CA ARG A 6 38.89 -17.48 -87.31
C ARG A 6 37.79 -16.56 -86.79
N TYR A 7 37.84 -15.30 -87.19
CA TYR A 7 36.82 -14.32 -86.85
C TYR A 7 36.42 -13.52 -88.08
N ASP A 8 35.15 -13.12 -88.09
CA ASP A 8 34.56 -12.20 -89.07
C ASP A 8 34.08 -10.95 -88.32
N TRP A 9 34.02 -9.80 -88.97
CA TRP A 9 33.52 -8.59 -88.32
C TRP A 9 32.52 -7.86 -89.22
N SER A 10 31.59 -7.17 -88.56
CA SER A 10 30.59 -6.30 -89.18
C SER A 10 30.41 -5.07 -88.32
N GLN A 11 29.95 -3.96 -88.89
CA GLN A 11 29.78 -2.71 -88.15
C GLN A 11 28.49 -1.99 -88.52
N SER A 12 27.99 -1.21 -87.57
CA SER A 12 27.04 -0.12 -87.75
C SER A 12 27.75 1.21 -87.44
N PRO A 13 27.13 2.38 -87.70
CA PRO A 13 27.71 3.66 -87.30
C PRO A 13 28.06 3.75 -85.81
N GLY A 14 27.27 3.15 -84.92
CA GLY A 14 27.46 3.21 -83.46
C GLY A 14 28.14 2.00 -82.81
N GLU A 15 28.23 0.84 -83.48
CA GLU A 15 28.75 -0.39 -82.86
C GLU A 15 29.61 -1.21 -83.83
N VAL A 16 30.59 -1.93 -83.28
CA VAL A 16 31.35 -2.97 -84.00
C VAL A 16 31.01 -4.33 -83.41
N THR A 17 30.63 -5.27 -84.28
CA THR A 17 30.37 -6.66 -83.90
C THR A 17 31.46 -7.57 -84.44
N ILE A 18 32.20 -8.23 -83.55
CA ILE A 18 33.23 -9.21 -83.90
C ILE A 18 32.67 -10.61 -83.62
N ARG A 19 32.57 -11.43 -84.68
CA ARG A 19 32.06 -12.80 -84.64
C ARG A 19 33.22 -13.79 -84.65
N VAL A 20 33.50 -14.42 -83.52
CA VAL A 20 34.58 -15.38 -83.36
C VAL A 20 34.02 -16.80 -83.50
N GLN A 21 34.54 -17.58 -84.46
CA GLN A 21 34.06 -18.94 -84.76
C GLN A 21 34.57 -19.94 -83.71
N LEU A 22 33.80 -20.11 -82.62
CA LEU A 22 34.09 -21.04 -81.52
C LEU A 22 32.87 -21.95 -81.29
N LYS A 23 33.08 -23.27 -81.33
CA LYS A 23 32.02 -24.26 -81.08
C LYS A 23 31.96 -24.63 -79.60
N HIS A 24 30.74 -24.73 -79.04
CA HIS A 24 30.46 -25.24 -77.68
C HIS A 24 31.17 -24.48 -76.54
N VAL A 25 31.14 -23.14 -76.55
CA VAL A 25 31.81 -22.31 -75.54
C VAL A 25 31.13 -22.40 -74.17
N GLN A 26 31.93 -22.71 -73.14
CA GLN A 26 31.48 -22.71 -71.74
C GLN A 26 31.69 -21.31 -71.12
N LYS A 27 30.61 -20.66 -70.65
CA LYS A 27 30.64 -19.30 -70.07
C LYS A 27 31.65 -19.14 -68.93
N ALA A 28 31.82 -20.16 -68.08
CA ALA A 28 32.75 -20.11 -66.93
C ALA A 28 34.25 -20.06 -67.34
N LYS A 29 34.59 -20.57 -68.52
CA LYS A 29 35.98 -20.64 -69.02
C LYS A 29 36.30 -19.53 -70.02
N PHE A 30 35.29 -18.83 -70.53
CA PHE A 30 35.42 -17.74 -71.48
C PHE A 30 35.72 -16.44 -70.75
N ARG A 31 36.87 -15.82 -71.03
CA ARG A 31 37.24 -14.51 -70.46
C ARG A 31 37.42 -13.48 -71.57
N VAL A 32 36.81 -12.32 -71.39
CA VAL A 32 37.05 -11.13 -72.22
C VAL A 32 37.70 -10.08 -71.34
N SER A 33 38.86 -9.61 -71.77
CA SER A 33 39.50 -8.42 -71.22
C SER A 33 39.48 -7.35 -72.30
N ALA A 34 38.83 -6.24 -72.00
CA ALA A 34 38.73 -5.11 -72.90
C ALA A 34 39.36 -3.86 -72.27
N SER A 35 40.05 -3.10 -73.09
CA SER A 35 40.49 -1.74 -72.81
C SER A 35 40.10 -0.86 -74.00
N PRO A 36 40.24 0.48 -73.91
CA PRO A 36 39.75 1.40 -74.94
C PRO A 36 40.15 1.08 -76.39
N PHE A 37 41.36 0.55 -76.63
CA PHE A 37 41.87 0.23 -77.97
C PHE A 37 42.25 -1.24 -78.17
N PHE A 38 42.03 -2.10 -77.17
CA PHE A 38 42.49 -3.48 -77.22
C PHE A 38 41.44 -4.43 -76.67
N LEU A 39 41.16 -5.49 -77.42
CA LEU A 39 40.22 -6.52 -77.03
C LEU A 39 40.93 -7.87 -77.05
N LYS A 40 40.89 -8.55 -75.92
CA LYS A 40 41.46 -9.89 -75.77
C LYS A 40 40.41 -10.88 -75.31
N VAL A 41 40.28 -11.96 -76.07
CA VAL A 41 39.40 -13.07 -75.79
C VAL A 41 40.22 -14.31 -75.54
N ASN A 42 40.00 -14.92 -74.38
CA ASN A 42 40.69 -16.12 -73.96
C ASN A 42 39.69 -17.25 -73.71
N TYR A 43 39.84 -18.33 -74.46
CA TYR A 43 39.14 -19.59 -74.29
C TYR A 43 40.05 -20.75 -74.70
N ALA A 44 40.85 -21.25 -73.76
CA ALA A 44 41.92 -22.22 -74.02
C ALA A 44 41.44 -23.44 -74.87
N PRO A 45 42.16 -23.81 -75.95
CA PRO A 45 43.47 -23.31 -76.40
C PRO A 45 43.41 -22.05 -77.31
N PHE A 46 42.24 -21.46 -77.52
CA PHE A 46 42.03 -20.31 -78.40
C PHE A 46 42.30 -18.98 -77.70
N ILE A 47 43.13 -18.15 -78.33
CA ILE A 47 43.38 -16.76 -77.90
C ILE A 47 43.25 -15.86 -79.11
N LEU A 48 42.42 -14.83 -78.97
CA LEU A 48 42.26 -13.79 -79.97
C LEU A 48 42.62 -12.44 -79.33
N ASP A 49 43.60 -11.78 -79.91
CA ASP A 49 44.06 -10.44 -79.54
C ASP A 49 43.74 -9.53 -80.73
N VAL A 50 42.88 -8.53 -80.54
CA VAL A 50 42.46 -7.57 -81.59
C VAL A 50 42.85 -6.15 -81.15
N ASP A 51 43.70 -5.50 -81.94
CA ASP A 51 44.02 -4.08 -81.78
C ASP A 51 43.02 -3.24 -82.56
N LEU A 52 42.13 -2.55 -81.85
CA LEU A 52 41.08 -1.75 -82.47
C LEU A 52 41.64 -0.41 -82.95
N ARG A 53 41.27 -0.03 -84.17
CA ARG A 53 41.69 1.24 -84.78
C ARG A 53 41.18 2.48 -84.04
N HIS A 54 39.93 2.42 -83.59
CA HIS A 54 39.26 3.50 -82.86
C HIS A 54 38.82 3.04 -81.47
N GLU A 55 38.49 4.02 -80.62
CA GLU A 55 38.16 3.78 -79.22
C GLU A 55 36.77 3.16 -79.06
N VAL A 56 36.67 2.14 -78.20
CA VAL A 56 35.41 1.51 -77.81
C VAL A 56 35.09 1.75 -76.34
N VAL A 57 33.80 1.83 -76.02
CA VAL A 57 33.32 1.92 -74.65
C VAL A 57 33.50 0.55 -73.97
N TYR A 58 34.70 0.30 -73.46
CA TYR A 58 35.11 -1.02 -72.96
C TYR A 58 34.33 -1.52 -71.73
N ARG A 59 33.62 -0.63 -71.02
CA ARG A 59 32.80 -0.98 -69.85
C ARG A 59 31.45 -1.60 -70.23
N ASP A 60 30.94 -1.27 -71.42
CA ASP A 60 29.58 -1.61 -71.86
C ASP A 60 29.59 -2.64 -73.00
N ILE A 61 30.69 -3.38 -73.15
CA ILE A 61 30.79 -4.46 -74.15
C ILE A 61 29.85 -5.60 -73.79
N VAL A 62 28.99 -5.96 -74.74
CA VAL A 62 28.04 -7.06 -74.60
C VAL A 62 28.58 -8.28 -75.31
N VAL A 63 28.72 -9.38 -74.57
CA VAL A 63 29.16 -10.67 -75.10
C VAL A 63 27.96 -11.60 -75.27
N ARG A 64 27.69 -12.05 -76.51
CA ARG A 64 26.65 -13.04 -76.83
C ARG A 64 27.29 -14.34 -77.27
N ILE A 65 27.09 -15.40 -76.48
CA ILE A 65 27.62 -16.74 -76.78
C ILE A 65 26.54 -17.52 -77.52
N LEU A 66 26.77 -17.86 -78.79
CA LEU A 66 25.87 -18.67 -79.62
C LEU A 66 26.47 -20.08 -79.83
N PRO A 67 25.68 -21.09 -80.25
CA PRO A 67 26.15 -22.48 -80.34
C PRO A 67 27.31 -22.70 -81.32
N LYS A 68 27.39 -21.89 -82.39
CA LYS A 68 28.39 -22.02 -83.47
C LYS A 68 29.48 -20.93 -83.45
N HIS A 69 29.22 -19.78 -82.84
CA HIS A 69 30.12 -18.63 -82.77
C HIS A 69 29.85 -17.74 -81.55
N VAL A 70 30.79 -16.86 -81.18
CA VAL A 70 30.62 -15.84 -80.13
C VAL A 70 30.63 -14.46 -80.75
N GLU A 71 29.64 -13.63 -80.41
CA GLU A 71 29.55 -12.25 -80.87
C GLU A 71 29.96 -11.29 -79.74
N LEU A 72 30.91 -10.42 -80.05
CA LEU A 72 31.35 -9.33 -79.18
C LEU A 72 30.79 -8.04 -79.78
N ILE A 73 29.82 -7.44 -79.11
CA ILE A 73 29.21 -6.17 -79.53
C ILE A 73 29.90 -5.08 -78.72
N CYS A 74 30.70 -4.28 -79.41
CA CYS A 74 31.51 -3.21 -78.85
C CYS A 74 30.93 -1.87 -79.29
N PRO A 75 30.34 -1.07 -78.37
CA PRO A 75 29.90 0.28 -78.68
C PRO A 75 31.09 1.18 -79.02
N LYS A 76 30.97 1.94 -80.11
CA LYS A 76 31.99 2.92 -80.52
C LYS A 76 31.83 4.18 -79.66
N VAL A 77 32.95 4.83 -79.34
CA VAL A 77 32.91 6.16 -78.71
C VAL A 77 32.52 7.24 -79.73
N GLU A 78 32.96 7.07 -80.98
CA GLU A 78 32.67 7.98 -82.10
C GLU A 78 31.84 7.27 -83.18
N GLU A 79 30.72 7.88 -83.60
CA GLU A 79 29.81 7.30 -84.60
C GLU A 79 30.34 7.45 -86.04
N ALA A 80 31.27 6.58 -86.45
CA ALA A 80 31.86 6.58 -87.79
C ALA A 80 32.06 5.17 -88.35
N LEU A 81 31.97 5.01 -89.69
CA LEU A 81 32.29 3.74 -90.36
C LEU A 81 33.81 3.55 -90.46
N TRP A 82 34.30 2.43 -89.95
CA TRP A 82 35.72 2.08 -89.92
C TRP A 82 36.14 1.45 -91.26
N THR A 83 37.23 1.93 -91.86
CA THR A 83 37.74 1.36 -93.11
C THR A 83 38.42 0.00 -92.91
N GLU A 84 39.06 -0.21 -91.76
CA GLU A 84 39.67 -1.47 -91.32
C GLU A 84 39.45 -1.65 -89.80
N LEU A 85 39.28 -2.89 -89.33
CA LEU A 85 39.11 -3.20 -87.90
C LEU A 85 40.41 -3.04 -87.12
N GLU A 86 41.51 -3.53 -87.69
CA GLU A 86 42.83 -3.59 -87.06
C GLU A 86 43.77 -2.51 -87.60
N VAL A 87 44.66 -2.01 -86.74
CA VAL A 87 45.75 -1.12 -87.15
C VAL A 87 46.93 -1.96 -87.64
N LYS A 88 47.36 -1.76 -88.89
CA LYS A 88 48.61 -2.34 -89.42
C LYS A 88 49.78 -1.41 -89.08
N GLY A 89 50.81 -1.92 -88.43
CA GLY A 89 51.99 -1.14 -88.02
C GLY A 89 53.11 -2.02 -87.46
N ASP A 90 54.23 -1.40 -87.10
CA ASP A 90 55.39 -2.11 -86.56
C ASP A 90 55.10 -2.72 -85.19
N LYS A 91 55.61 -3.93 -84.94
CA LYS A 91 55.26 -4.74 -83.75
C LYS A 91 55.49 -4.01 -82.42
N LYS A 92 56.51 -3.15 -82.34
CA LYS A 92 56.86 -2.39 -81.13
C LYS A 92 55.86 -1.26 -80.85
N GLU A 93 55.34 -0.60 -81.89
CA GLU A 93 54.38 0.49 -81.74
C GLU A 93 53.01 -0.01 -81.29
N LEU A 94 52.56 -1.15 -81.85
CA LEU A 94 51.32 -1.81 -81.42
C LEU A 94 51.40 -2.27 -79.96
N GLN A 95 52.54 -2.82 -79.53
CA GLN A 95 52.74 -3.20 -78.12
C GLN A 95 52.66 -1.99 -77.17
N ALA A 96 53.33 -0.88 -77.50
CA ALA A 96 53.27 0.33 -76.68
C ALA A 96 51.85 0.91 -76.58
N ARG A 97 51.08 0.87 -77.67
CA ARG A 97 49.67 1.32 -77.68
C ARG A 97 48.77 0.43 -76.81
N ARG A 98 48.97 -0.90 -76.85
CA ARG A 98 48.26 -1.86 -75.99
C ARG A 98 48.54 -1.58 -74.51
N GLU A 99 49.81 -1.44 -74.15
CA GLU A 99 50.23 -1.19 -72.76
C GLU A 99 49.65 0.13 -72.22
N ALA A 100 49.67 1.20 -73.01
CA ALA A 100 49.07 2.48 -72.62
C ALA A 100 47.54 2.37 -72.42
N SER A 101 46.85 1.62 -73.28
CA SER A 101 45.41 1.41 -73.18
C SER A 101 45.02 0.59 -71.95
N ILE A 102 45.76 -0.49 -71.66
CA ILE A 102 45.54 -1.34 -70.48
C ILE A 102 45.79 -0.55 -69.20
N LYS A 103 46.90 0.21 -69.15
CA LYS A 103 47.26 1.02 -67.98
C LYS A 103 46.17 2.03 -67.63
N ARG A 104 45.59 2.71 -68.62
CA ARG A 104 44.47 3.65 -68.41
C ARG A 104 43.24 2.98 -67.81
N ALA A 105 42.91 1.76 -68.26
CA ALA A 105 41.79 0.99 -67.71
C ALA A 105 42.06 0.53 -66.26
N GLU A 106 43.31 0.16 -65.94
CA GLU A 106 43.72 -0.23 -64.59
C GLU A 106 43.69 0.94 -63.59
N GLU A 107 44.20 2.12 -63.96
CA GLU A 107 44.17 3.33 -63.14
C GLU A 107 42.73 3.75 -62.80
N ALA A 108 41.82 3.71 -63.78
CA ALA A 108 40.41 4.01 -63.56
C ALA A 108 39.75 3.02 -62.59
N LYS A 109 40.10 1.73 -62.66
CA LYS A 109 39.61 0.70 -61.74
C LYS A 109 40.14 0.91 -60.32
N GLN A 110 41.42 1.27 -60.17
CA GLN A 110 42.01 1.53 -58.85
C GLN A 110 41.36 2.72 -58.14
N LYS A 111 41.05 3.80 -58.88
CA LYS A 111 40.38 4.99 -58.33
C LYS A 111 39.01 4.65 -57.72
N THR A 112 38.17 3.90 -58.45
CA THR A 112 36.85 3.49 -57.94
C THR A 112 36.93 2.59 -56.70
N LEU A 113 37.96 1.74 -56.59
CA LEU A 113 38.16 0.88 -55.43
C LEU A 113 38.61 1.68 -54.19
N ALA A 114 39.41 2.73 -54.39
CA ALA A 114 39.86 3.62 -53.31
C ALA A 114 38.67 4.40 -52.71
N GLU A 115 37.83 5.00 -53.56
CA GLU A 115 36.63 5.73 -53.16
C GLU A 115 35.67 4.83 -52.34
N HIS A 116 35.47 3.59 -52.77
CA HIS A 116 34.62 2.64 -52.05
C HIS A 116 35.19 2.23 -50.67
N LYS A 117 36.53 2.11 -50.55
CA LYS A 117 37.18 1.81 -49.25
C LYS A 117 37.03 2.97 -48.27
N GLU A 118 37.16 4.20 -48.76
CA GLU A 118 37.03 5.40 -47.94
C GLU A 118 35.59 5.59 -47.43
N ALA A 119 34.59 5.40 -48.30
CA ALA A 119 33.18 5.44 -47.91
C ALA A 119 32.84 4.40 -46.81
N LYS A 120 33.39 3.18 -46.91
CA LYS A 120 33.19 2.14 -45.90
C LYS A 120 33.82 2.48 -44.54
N LYS A 121 34.99 3.15 -44.54
CA LYS A 121 35.65 3.60 -43.31
C LYS A 121 34.87 4.73 -42.62
N ALA A 122 34.35 5.68 -43.40
CA ALA A 122 33.52 6.77 -42.88
C ALA A 122 32.23 6.25 -42.21
N ALA A 123 31.54 5.30 -42.85
CA ALA A 123 30.33 4.69 -42.29
C ALA A 123 30.59 3.95 -40.96
N LYS A 124 31.71 3.23 -40.85
CA LYS A 124 32.08 2.52 -39.61
C LYS A 124 32.32 3.48 -38.44
N ASN A 125 33.01 4.59 -38.67
CA ASN A 125 33.30 5.57 -37.63
C ASN A 125 32.04 6.30 -37.14
N ALA A 126 31.09 6.59 -38.05
CA ALA A 126 29.81 7.20 -37.70
C ALA A 126 28.96 6.29 -36.79
N ALA A 127 28.87 5.00 -37.12
CA ALA A 127 28.15 4.02 -36.31
C ALA A 127 28.76 3.85 -34.90
N GLN A 128 30.09 3.86 -34.82
CA GLN A 128 30.78 3.77 -33.54
C GLN A 128 30.49 5.00 -32.66
N LYS A 129 30.53 6.21 -33.22
CA LYS A 129 30.23 7.45 -32.48
C LYS A 129 28.79 7.50 -31.95
N SER A 130 27.81 7.00 -32.71
CA SER A 130 26.43 6.91 -32.23
C SER A 130 26.27 5.93 -31.05
N HIS A 131 27.03 4.83 -31.03
CA HIS A 131 26.98 3.86 -29.94
C HIS A 131 27.50 4.44 -28.62
N TRP A 132 28.63 5.16 -28.66
CA TRP A 132 29.19 5.83 -27.47
C TRP A 132 28.23 6.87 -26.87
N SER A 133 27.54 7.64 -27.70
CA SER A 133 26.58 8.65 -27.23
C SER A 133 25.38 8.04 -26.49
N VAL A 134 24.93 6.85 -26.90
CA VAL A 134 23.87 6.12 -26.19
C VAL A 134 24.39 5.59 -24.86
N GLN A 135 25.61 5.02 -24.82
CA GLN A 135 26.20 4.54 -23.57
C GLN A 135 26.39 5.64 -22.53
N ASP A 136 26.85 6.84 -22.93
CA ASP A 136 27.00 7.96 -21.98
C ASP A 136 25.65 8.40 -21.41
N LYS A 137 24.61 8.50 -22.24
CA LYS A 137 23.24 8.81 -21.76
C LYS A 137 22.73 7.76 -20.77
N HIS A 138 22.99 6.48 -21.03
CA HIS A 138 22.63 5.41 -20.10
C HIS A 138 23.40 5.51 -18.78
N LYS A 139 24.70 5.83 -18.80
CA LYS A 139 25.50 6.01 -17.58
C LYS A 139 25.00 7.19 -16.75
N SER A 140 24.75 8.35 -17.36
CA SER A 140 24.23 9.51 -16.65
C SER A 140 22.83 9.25 -16.06
N ALA A 141 21.95 8.55 -16.78
CA ALA A 141 20.63 8.18 -16.25
C ALA A 141 20.72 7.23 -15.05
N ILE A 142 21.70 6.31 -15.04
CA ILE A 142 21.94 5.40 -13.90
C ILE A 142 22.47 6.18 -12.69
N GLU A 143 23.36 7.16 -12.90
CA GLU A 143 23.89 8.01 -11.81
C GLU A 143 22.79 8.89 -11.19
N GLU A 144 21.92 9.48 -12.01
CA GLU A 144 20.75 10.22 -11.51
C GLU A 144 19.78 9.35 -10.71
N LEU A 145 19.53 8.11 -11.15
CA LEU A 145 18.68 7.17 -10.41
C LEU A 145 19.33 6.76 -9.07
N LYS A 146 20.64 6.50 -9.05
CA LYS A 146 21.36 6.18 -7.80
C LYS A 146 21.29 7.33 -6.80
N GLN A 147 21.42 8.58 -7.27
CA GLN A 147 21.34 9.74 -6.40
C GLN A 147 19.93 9.92 -5.82
N LYS A 148 18.89 9.75 -6.66
CA LYS A 148 17.49 9.74 -6.21
C LYS A 148 17.21 8.65 -5.17
N ASP A 149 17.69 7.43 -5.39
CA ASP A 149 17.50 6.33 -4.43
C ASP A 149 18.16 6.62 -3.07
N ILE A 150 19.30 7.33 -3.06
CA ILE A 150 19.97 7.77 -1.82
C ILE A 150 19.15 8.84 -1.12
N ASP A 151 18.64 9.82 -1.85
CA ASP A 151 17.84 10.92 -1.30
C ASP A 151 16.50 10.40 -0.76
N ASP A 152 15.82 9.52 -1.50
CA ASP A 152 14.59 8.83 -1.07
C ASP A 152 14.83 7.96 0.17
N ALA A 153 15.97 7.25 0.24
CA ALA A 153 16.32 6.45 1.40
C ALA A 153 16.60 7.30 2.65
N ASN A 154 17.18 8.50 2.49
CA ASN A 154 17.38 9.44 3.58
C ASN A 154 16.04 10.01 4.06
N GLN A 155 15.15 10.36 3.12
CA GLN A 155 13.82 10.84 3.44
C GLN A 155 12.99 9.78 4.19
N GLU A 156 13.05 8.51 3.78
CA GLU A 156 12.37 7.41 4.47
C GLU A 156 12.83 7.26 5.94
N VAL A 157 14.11 7.54 6.25
CA VAL A 157 14.61 7.54 7.63
C VAL A 157 14.06 8.72 8.43
N VAL A 158 13.94 9.88 7.80
CA VAL A 158 13.34 11.08 8.40
C VAL A 158 11.86 10.83 8.67
N ASP A 159 11.10 10.36 7.68
CA ASP A 159 9.68 10.04 7.79
C ASP A 159 9.43 8.96 8.87
N PHE A 160 10.32 7.96 8.98
CA PHE A 160 10.29 6.98 10.07
C PHE A 160 10.56 7.61 11.45
N ALA A 161 11.52 8.55 11.53
CA ALA A 161 11.84 9.25 12.76
C ALA A 161 10.71 10.20 13.21
N GLU A 162 10.01 10.84 12.28
CA GLU A 162 8.89 11.75 12.49
C GLU A 162 7.56 11.02 12.76
N GLY A 163 7.30 9.90 12.08
CA GLY A 163 6.11 9.07 12.28
C GLY A 163 5.98 8.46 13.68
N TYR A 164 7.04 8.56 14.49
CA TYR A 164 7.06 8.21 15.90
C TYR A 164 6.30 9.22 16.79
N ASP A 165 6.34 10.53 16.47
CA ASP A 165 5.70 11.58 17.30
C ASP A 165 4.35 12.04 16.69
N SER A 166 4.22 12.11 15.35
CA SER A 166 3.03 12.71 14.72
C SER A 166 1.75 11.86 14.75
N LYS A 167 1.86 10.52 14.88
CA LYS A 167 0.68 9.64 14.99
C LYS A 167 0.08 9.57 16.40
N ALA A 168 0.68 10.28 17.36
CA ALA A 168 0.10 10.51 18.69
C ALA A 168 -0.73 11.82 18.75
N GLU A 169 -0.69 12.65 17.71
CA GLU A 169 -1.35 13.96 17.67
C GLU A 169 -2.56 14.07 16.74
N ASP A 170 -2.83 13.05 15.90
CA ASP A 170 -4.08 13.02 15.14
C ASP A 170 -5.24 12.51 16.02
N ASP A 171 -5.95 13.47 16.62
CA ASP A 171 -7.30 13.35 17.19
C ASP A 171 -8.38 13.11 16.12
N HIS A 172 -7.98 12.64 14.93
CA HIS A 172 -8.91 12.20 13.90
C HIS A 172 -9.38 10.80 14.20
N LEU A 173 -10.60 10.73 14.76
CA LEU A 173 -11.44 9.55 14.72
C LEU A 173 -11.26 8.85 13.35
N PRO A 174 -10.81 7.59 13.30
CA PRO A 174 -11.05 6.78 12.12
C PRO A 174 -12.56 6.74 11.97
N LYS A 175 -13.08 7.46 10.96
CA LYS A 175 -14.50 7.49 10.64
C LYS A 175 -14.97 6.05 10.56
N SER A 176 -15.85 5.68 11.48
CA SER A 176 -16.54 4.40 11.42
C SER A 176 -17.30 4.36 10.09
N PRO A 177 -17.50 3.20 9.46
CA PRO A 177 -18.43 3.07 8.34
C PRO A 177 -19.84 3.63 8.62
N ALA A 178 -20.20 3.87 9.90
CA ALA A 178 -21.42 4.57 10.30
C ALA A 178 -21.38 6.10 10.08
N ASP A 179 -20.20 6.73 10.11
CA ASP A 179 -20.04 8.20 9.95
C ASP A 179 -20.10 8.63 8.48
N LEU A 180 -19.91 7.70 7.54
CA LEU A 180 -20.14 7.90 6.11
C LEU A 180 -21.63 7.99 5.73
N TYR A 181 -22.54 7.55 6.62
CA TYR A 181 -23.98 7.57 6.35
C TYR A 181 -24.72 8.80 6.90
N SER A 182 -24.06 9.65 7.68
CA SER A 182 -24.70 10.88 8.21
C SER A 182 -24.62 12.05 7.22
N SER A 183 -23.57 12.13 6.39
CA SER A 183 -23.42 13.20 5.39
C SER A 183 -24.09 12.92 4.04
N ALA A 184 -24.62 11.71 3.82
CA ALA A 184 -25.27 11.31 2.57
C ALA A 184 -26.79 11.58 2.54
N ALA A 185 -27.38 12.08 3.63
CA ALA A 185 -28.82 12.31 3.72
C ALA A 185 -29.32 13.60 3.03
N ALA A 186 -28.45 14.36 2.36
CA ALA A 186 -28.77 15.67 1.77
C ALA A 186 -28.38 15.84 0.30
N ALA A 187 -28.15 14.76 -0.46
CA ALA A 187 -27.95 14.84 -1.91
C ALA A 187 -29.09 14.11 -2.64
N THR A 188 -29.88 14.91 -3.37
CA THR A 188 -30.86 14.50 -4.36
C THR A 188 -30.25 13.51 -5.38
N GLU A 189 -30.68 12.25 -5.33
CA GLU A 189 -30.40 11.27 -6.41
C GLU A 189 -31.39 11.43 -7.58
N PRO A 190 -30.92 11.32 -8.84
CA PRO A 190 -31.69 10.72 -9.91
C PRO A 190 -31.25 9.27 -10.17
N ARG A 191 -32.25 8.38 -10.12
CA ARG A 191 -32.40 7.09 -10.82
C ARG A 191 -31.16 6.49 -11.52
N VAL A 192 -30.70 5.33 -11.04
CA VAL A 192 -30.48 4.17 -11.92
C VAL A 192 -31.00 2.90 -11.23
N LYS A 193 -31.88 2.22 -11.96
CA LYS A 193 -32.54 0.95 -11.65
C LYS A 193 -31.60 -0.24 -11.91
N GLU A 194 -31.88 -1.31 -11.17
CA GLU A 194 -31.83 -2.72 -11.58
C GLU A 194 -30.44 -3.31 -11.90
N ILE A 195 -29.97 -4.19 -11.01
CA ILE A 195 -29.82 -5.65 -11.18
C ILE A 195 -29.49 -6.18 -9.77
N TRP A 196 -29.69 -7.47 -9.49
CA TRP A 196 -29.56 -8.15 -8.17
C TRP A 196 -30.81 -8.09 -7.28
N ALA A 197 -31.96 -8.41 -7.86
CA ALA A 197 -33.04 -9.05 -7.12
C ALA A 197 -32.81 -10.57 -7.08
N GLU A 198 -33.16 -11.16 -5.94
CA GLU A 198 -33.39 -12.60 -5.67
C GLU A 198 -32.18 -13.48 -5.28
N VAL A 199 -31.85 -13.46 -3.98
CA VAL A 199 -31.51 -14.68 -3.24
C VAL A 199 -32.31 -14.68 -1.93
N PRO A 200 -33.22 -15.66 -1.68
CA PRO A 200 -33.93 -15.77 -0.41
C PRO A 200 -32.99 -16.33 0.66
N SER A 201 -32.64 -15.52 1.65
CA SER A 201 -31.91 -15.98 2.84
C SER A 201 -32.82 -16.82 3.74
N ARG A 202 -32.55 -18.12 3.80
CA ARG A 202 -33.22 -19.10 4.67
C ARG A 202 -33.00 -18.74 6.14
N GLU A 203 -34.10 -18.57 6.88
CA GLU A 203 -34.13 -18.43 8.33
C GLU A 203 -33.67 -19.74 8.99
N HIS A 204 -32.56 -19.71 9.74
CA HIS A 204 -32.22 -20.79 10.66
C HIS A 204 -33.01 -20.63 11.96
N VAL A 205 -34.14 -21.33 12.03
CA VAL A 205 -34.83 -21.65 13.28
C VAL A 205 -34.00 -22.71 14.01
N ILE A 206 -33.41 -22.34 15.15
CA ILE A 206 -32.81 -23.31 16.08
C ILE A 206 -33.96 -23.95 16.85
N ARG A 207 -34.25 -25.23 16.56
CA ARG A 207 -35.00 -26.10 17.46
C ARG A 207 -34.02 -27.05 18.12
N GLU A 208 -33.97 -27.01 19.44
CA GLU A 208 -33.30 -28.00 20.27
C GLU A 208 -34.10 -29.32 20.23
N SER A 209 -33.45 -30.41 19.83
CA SER A 209 -33.85 -31.76 20.22
C SER A 209 -32.66 -32.71 20.03
N GLY A 210 -32.29 -33.41 21.09
CA GLY A 210 -31.13 -34.29 21.12
C GLY A 210 -31.27 -35.60 20.34
N ALA A 211 -30.14 -36.31 20.33
CA ALA A 211 -29.89 -37.68 19.89
C ALA A 211 -29.78 -37.95 18.37
N ASN A 212 -28.70 -38.70 18.05
CA ASN A 212 -28.32 -39.33 16.78
C ASN A 212 -27.63 -38.47 15.72
N LEU A 213 -26.33 -38.21 15.92
CA LEU A 213 -25.41 -37.97 14.82
C LEU A 213 -25.28 -39.27 13.98
N PRO A 214 -25.48 -39.23 12.65
CA PRO A 214 -25.29 -40.40 11.82
C PRO A 214 -23.80 -40.79 11.78
N PRO A 215 -23.47 -42.10 11.71
CA PRO A 215 -22.11 -42.58 11.70
C PRO A 215 -21.34 -42.03 10.48
N VAL A 216 -20.06 -41.69 10.70
CA VAL A 216 -19.14 -41.20 9.67
C VAL A 216 -19.13 -42.20 8.52
N ARG A 217 -19.46 -41.75 7.31
CA ARG A 217 -19.49 -42.62 6.12
C ARG A 217 -18.09 -43.20 5.89
N ALA A 218 -18.02 -44.52 5.75
CA ALA A 218 -16.81 -45.20 5.31
C ALA A 218 -16.46 -44.78 3.87
N THR A 219 -15.18 -44.51 3.63
CA THR A 219 -14.66 -44.12 2.33
C THR A 219 -14.67 -45.34 1.38
N LYS A 220 -15.57 -45.33 0.39
CA LYS A 220 -15.48 -46.23 -0.77
C LYS A 220 -14.81 -45.49 -1.92
N LYS A 221 -13.77 -46.10 -2.49
CA LYS A 221 -13.11 -45.63 -3.71
C LYS A 221 -14.05 -45.93 -4.89
N ILE A 222 -14.67 -44.90 -5.44
CA ILE A 222 -15.51 -45.02 -6.63
C ILE A 222 -14.57 -44.95 -7.84
N GLU A 223 -14.44 -46.05 -8.58
CA GLU A 223 -13.75 -46.04 -9.86
C GLU A 223 -14.72 -45.51 -10.93
N VAL A 224 -14.56 -44.23 -11.26
CA VAL A 224 -15.30 -43.58 -12.34
C VAL A 224 -14.58 -43.89 -13.66
N VAL A 225 -15.18 -44.76 -14.48
CA VAL A 225 -14.70 -45.01 -15.84
C VAL A 225 -15.32 -43.97 -16.77
N PHE A 226 -14.51 -43.04 -17.25
CA PHE A 226 -14.95 -42.04 -18.23
C PHE A 226 -15.08 -42.67 -19.63
N SER A 227 -16.21 -42.42 -20.29
CA SER A 227 -16.46 -42.83 -21.67
C SER A 227 -15.44 -42.21 -22.63
N LYS A 228 -14.81 -43.04 -23.47
CA LYS A 228 -13.81 -42.59 -24.47
C LYS A 228 -14.47 -41.82 -25.62
N LYS A 229 -13.87 -40.69 -25.99
CA LYS A 229 -14.37 -39.71 -26.98
C LYS A 229 -14.64 -40.30 -28.38
N ALA A 230 -15.74 -39.85 -28.99
CA ALA A 230 -15.87 -39.71 -30.44
C ALA A 230 -15.61 -38.24 -30.82
N LYS A 231 -14.47 -37.99 -31.48
CA LYS A 231 -14.02 -36.73 -32.11
C LYS A 231 -13.41 -35.64 -31.21
N LYS A 232 -12.42 -34.94 -31.81
CA LYS A 232 -11.49 -33.97 -31.24
C LYS A 232 -11.96 -32.56 -31.66
N GLY A 233 -12.24 -31.65 -30.72
CA GLY A 233 -12.51 -30.24 -31.06
C GLY A 233 -13.54 -29.46 -30.23
N MET A 234 -14.25 -30.04 -29.25
CA MET A 234 -15.11 -29.23 -28.36
C MET A 234 -14.31 -28.60 -27.21
N PRO A 235 -14.43 -27.27 -26.96
CA PRO A 235 -13.79 -26.61 -25.82
C PRO A 235 -14.46 -27.04 -24.51
N LEU A 236 -13.67 -27.50 -23.53
CA LEU A 236 -14.16 -27.89 -22.21
C LEU A 236 -13.92 -26.78 -21.18
N ARG A 237 -14.90 -26.53 -20.31
CA ARG A 237 -14.78 -25.71 -19.10
C ARG A 237 -14.26 -26.54 -17.91
N GLY A 238 -13.21 -27.35 -18.11
CA GLY A 238 -12.87 -28.43 -17.19
C GLY A 238 -11.41 -28.87 -17.17
N ASP A 239 -10.47 -27.93 -17.28
CA ASP A 239 -9.03 -28.21 -17.19
C ASP A 239 -8.37 -27.58 -15.95
N HIS A 240 -9.14 -27.38 -14.87
CA HIS A 240 -8.58 -26.79 -13.66
C HIS A 240 -7.50 -27.69 -13.02
N ASN A 241 -7.55 -29.01 -13.21
CA ASN A 241 -6.53 -29.93 -12.68
C ASN A 241 -5.25 -29.99 -13.52
N SER A 242 -5.32 -29.79 -14.84
CA SER A 242 -4.12 -29.69 -15.68
C SER A 242 -3.47 -28.32 -15.52
N GLU A 243 -4.25 -27.24 -15.41
CA GLU A 243 -3.77 -25.92 -15.00
C GLU A 243 -3.14 -25.96 -13.61
N LEU A 244 -3.77 -26.59 -12.61
CA LEU A 244 -3.18 -26.73 -11.27
C LEU A 244 -1.91 -27.60 -11.28
N ALA A 245 -1.82 -28.60 -12.17
CA ALA A 245 -0.62 -29.42 -12.34
C ALA A 245 0.50 -28.66 -13.07
N GLU A 246 0.17 -27.83 -14.06
CA GLU A 246 1.11 -26.92 -14.73
C GLU A 246 1.54 -25.77 -13.82
N ILE A 247 0.65 -25.23 -13.00
CA ILE A 247 0.97 -24.24 -11.94
C ILE A 247 1.84 -24.90 -10.86
N ARG A 248 1.59 -26.17 -10.49
CA ARG A 248 2.44 -26.94 -9.58
C ARG A 248 3.81 -27.28 -10.18
N LYS A 249 3.89 -27.58 -11.48
CA LYS A 249 5.16 -27.75 -12.19
C LYS A 249 5.93 -26.43 -12.30
N LYS A 250 5.27 -25.33 -12.67
CA LYS A 250 5.85 -23.97 -12.66
C LYS A 250 6.32 -23.54 -11.26
N LYS A 251 5.62 -23.96 -10.18
CA LYS A 251 6.06 -23.79 -8.78
C LYS A 251 7.19 -24.73 -8.34
N LYS A 252 7.45 -25.80 -9.08
CA LYS A 252 8.55 -26.74 -8.82
C LYS A 252 9.80 -26.36 -9.61
N ASP A 253 9.60 -25.68 -10.74
CA ASP A 253 10.65 -25.11 -11.60
C ASP A 253 11.15 -23.73 -11.11
N THR A 254 10.59 -23.16 -10.03
CA THR A 254 11.20 -22.06 -9.25
C THR A 254 12.35 -22.55 -8.37
N SER A 255 13.22 -23.40 -8.90
CA SER A 255 14.51 -23.74 -8.31
C SER A 255 15.60 -22.91 -8.98
N GLY A 256 15.44 -21.58 -8.98
CA GLY A 256 16.56 -20.67 -9.19
C GLY A 256 17.58 -20.83 -8.04
N PRO A 257 18.83 -20.36 -8.20
CA PRO A 257 19.82 -20.33 -7.13
C PRO A 257 19.21 -19.78 -5.82
N LEU A 258 19.65 -20.30 -4.67
CA LEU A 258 19.09 -19.97 -3.34
C LEU A 258 18.99 -18.46 -3.09
N GLN A 259 19.91 -17.69 -3.66
CA GLN A 259 19.99 -16.23 -3.61
C GLN A 259 18.84 -15.54 -4.38
N GLU A 260 18.45 -16.02 -5.56
CA GLU A 260 17.28 -15.49 -6.29
C GLU A 260 15.97 -15.75 -5.53
N GLN A 261 15.87 -16.88 -4.83
CA GLN A 261 14.71 -17.18 -3.99
C GLN A 261 14.64 -16.23 -2.79
N ALA A 262 15.78 -15.90 -2.18
CA ALA A 262 15.85 -14.94 -1.07
C ALA A 262 15.44 -13.53 -1.53
N ILE A 263 15.93 -13.08 -2.69
CA ILE A 263 15.55 -11.78 -3.28
C ILE A 263 14.04 -11.73 -3.57
N PHE A 264 13.48 -12.77 -4.18
CA PHE A 264 12.04 -12.85 -4.42
C PHE A 264 11.20 -12.75 -3.13
N LEU A 265 11.64 -13.43 -2.06
CA LEU A 265 10.98 -13.38 -0.77
C LEU A 265 11.10 -12.02 -0.09
N LYS A 266 12.24 -11.34 -0.25
CA LYS A 266 12.43 -9.95 0.18
C LYS A 266 11.44 -9.02 -0.54
N ASP A 267 11.38 -9.06 -1.87
CA ASP A 267 10.49 -8.19 -2.66
C ASP A 267 9.02 -8.44 -2.32
N LYS A 268 8.66 -9.70 -2.05
CA LYS A 268 7.34 -10.07 -1.54
C LYS A 268 7.07 -9.45 -0.16
N GLY A 269 8.05 -9.47 0.73
CA GLY A 269 7.98 -8.80 2.03
C GLY A 269 7.79 -7.28 1.89
N ASP A 270 8.53 -6.65 0.98
CA ASP A 270 8.43 -5.21 0.70
C ASP A 270 7.03 -4.85 0.18
N SER A 271 6.43 -5.70 -0.67
CA SER A 271 5.05 -5.52 -1.13
C SER A 271 4.02 -5.64 0.00
N LEU A 272 4.19 -6.62 0.91
CA LEU A 272 3.31 -6.79 2.07
C LEU A 272 3.43 -5.63 3.06
N PHE A 273 4.64 -5.11 3.25
CA PHE A 273 4.89 -3.94 4.08
C PHE A 273 4.16 -2.71 3.55
N LYS A 274 4.22 -2.46 2.23
CA LYS A 274 3.48 -1.37 1.58
C LYS A 274 1.96 -1.51 1.72
N ASN A 275 1.46 -2.74 1.79
CA ASN A 275 0.04 -3.03 2.01
C ASN A 275 -0.39 -2.89 3.48
N GLY A 276 0.54 -2.64 4.41
CA GLY A 276 0.27 -2.52 5.85
C GLY A 276 0.16 -3.86 6.59
N ASP A 277 0.41 -5.00 5.94
CA ASP A 277 0.43 -6.32 6.58
C ASP A 277 1.83 -6.65 7.09
N TYR A 278 2.16 -6.09 8.26
CA TYR A 278 3.47 -6.24 8.87
C TYR A 278 3.75 -7.67 9.38
N LEU A 279 2.73 -8.41 9.84
CA LEU A 279 2.90 -9.79 10.31
C LEU A 279 3.28 -10.72 9.16
N SER A 280 2.54 -10.66 8.05
CA SER A 280 2.88 -11.46 6.86
C SER A 280 4.23 -11.04 6.27
N ALA A 281 4.57 -9.75 6.32
CA ALA A 281 5.89 -9.26 5.91
C ALA A 281 7.02 -9.86 6.77
N ILE A 282 6.88 -9.92 8.10
CA ILE A 282 7.85 -10.57 9.00
C ILE A 282 8.06 -12.04 8.62
N HIS A 283 7.01 -12.76 8.28
CA HIS A 283 7.12 -14.15 7.82
C HIS A 283 7.88 -14.26 6.50
N ALA A 284 7.63 -13.36 5.55
CA ALA A 284 8.33 -13.33 4.27
C ALA A 284 9.82 -13.01 4.44
N TYR A 285 10.18 -11.99 5.24
CA TYR A 285 11.57 -11.66 5.54
C TYR A 285 12.27 -12.77 6.32
N SER A 286 11.59 -13.41 7.28
CA SER A 286 12.18 -14.54 8.02
C SER A 286 12.44 -15.74 7.11
N ALA A 287 11.57 -15.98 6.12
CA ALA A 287 11.82 -16.98 5.10
C ALA A 287 13.00 -16.59 4.19
N ALA A 288 13.16 -15.32 3.84
CA ALA A 288 14.30 -14.82 3.07
C ALA A 288 15.62 -15.00 3.83
N VAL A 289 15.66 -14.58 5.11
CA VAL A 289 16.82 -14.76 6.00
C VAL A 289 17.20 -16.23 6.19
N SER A 290 16.21 -17.12 6.20
CA SER A 290 16.47 -18.58 6.30
C SER A 290 17.11 -19.15 5.02
N LYS A 291 16.99 -18.46 3.88
CA LYS A 291 17.63 -18.85 2.61
C LYS A 291 18.99 -18.19 2.44
N ASP A 292 19.10 -16.93 2.82
CA ASP A 292 20.31 -16.14 2.78
C ASP A 292 20.48 -15.38 4.11
N PRO A 293 21.28 -15.92 5.06
CA PRO A 293 21.57 -15.27 6.33
C PRO A 293 22.42 -14.00 6.22
N GLU A 294 23.09 -13.75 5.09
CA GLU A 294 23.94 -12.57 4.90
C GLU A 294 23.15 -11.37 4.36
N MET A 295 21.86 -11.56 4.06
CA MET A 295 20.98 -10.51 3.54
C MET A 295 20.58 -9.48 4.61
N VAL A 296 21.48 -8.54 4.88
CA VAL A 296 21.32 -7.44 5.86
C VAL A 296 20.03 -6.63 5.68
N GLN A 297 19.63 -6.38 4.43
CA GLN A 297 18.42 -5.61 4.12
C GLN A 297 17.16 -6.24 4.71
N CYS A 298 17.07 -7.58 4.72
CA CYS A 298 15.93 -8.30 5.29
C CYS A 298 15.86 -8.12 6.81
N TYR A 299 16.98 -8.16 7.52
CA TYR A 299 17.01 -7.90 8.96
C TYR A 299 16.56 -6.48 9.29
N SER A 300 17.05 -5.48 8.54
CA SER A 300 16.62 -4.09 8.74
C SER A 300 15.12 -3.90 8.46
N ASN A 301 14.60 -4.48 7.37
CA ASN A 301 13.18 -4.37 7.01
C ASN A 301 12.29 -5.12 8.00
N ARG A 302 12.71 -6.31 8.47
CA ARG A 302 12.01 -7.07 9.52
C ARG A 302 11.97 -6.32 10.85
N ALA A 303 13.09 -5.71 11.26
CA ALA A 303 13.13 -4.82 12.43
C ALA A 303 12.16 -3.63 12.29
N GLY A 304 12.09 -3.05 11.08
CA GLY A 304 11.10 -2.02 10.75
C GLY A 304 9.66 -2.50 10.94
N CYS A 305 9.34 -3.71 10.48
CA CYS A 305 8.02 -4.31 10.68
C CYS A 305 7.69 -4.50 12.17
N HIS A 306 8.65 -4.96 12.97
CA HIS A 306 8.47 -5.11 14.41
C HIS A 306 8.17 -3.77 15.10
N LEU A 307 8.85 -2.69 14.71
CA LEU A 307 8.54 -1.34 15.24
C LEU A 307 7.16 -0.84 14.79
N MET A 308 6.74 -1.13 13.55
CA MET A 308 5.39 -0.78 13.09
C MET A 308 4.29 -1.57 13.83
N LEU A 309 4.53 -2.84 14.18
CA LEU A 309 3.63 -3.62 15.02
C LEU A 309 3.59 -3.10 16.45
N TYR A 310 4.74 -2.71 17.00
CA TYR A 310 4.82 -2.06 18.30
C TYR A 310 4.00 -0.76 18.34
N GLN A 311 4.12 0.09 17.33
CA GLN A 311 3.35 1.33 17.21
C GLN A 311 1.84 1.07 17.06
N ASN A 312 1.46 0.03 16.32
CA ASN A 312 0.06 -0.32 16.08
C ASN A 312 -0.50 -1.34 17.10
N ALA A 313 0.23 -1.64 18.18
CA ALA A 313 -0.12 -2.71 19.11
C ALA A 313 -1.53 -2.54 19.71
N VAL A 314 -1.93 -1.29 20.00
CA VAL A 314 -3.28 -0.97 20.51
C VAL A 314 -4.38 -1.26 19.48
N LYS A 315 -4.12 -0.99 18.19
CA LYS A 315 -5.11 -1.24 17.12
C LYS A 315 -5.34 -2.74 16.93
N ASN A 316 -4.26 -3.51 17.02
CA ASN A 316 -4.28 -4.96 16.80
C ASN A 316 -4.66 -5.77 18.05
N ASP A 317 -4.81 -5.13 19.23
CA ASP A 317 -4.87 -5.80 20.55
C ASP A 317 -3.64 -6.71 20.81
N ASP A 318 -2.47 -6.36 20.25
CA ASP A 318 -1.25 -7.16 20.35
C ASP A 318 -0.57 -6.95 21.72
N GLY A 319 -0.74 -7.91 22.63
CA GLY A 319 -0.07 -7.92 23.95
C GLY A 319 1.45 -8.20 23.91
N LYS A 320 2.07 -8.21 22.72
CA LYS A 320 3.46 -8.64 22.49
C LYS A 320 4.43 -7.47 22.21
N MET A 321 4.17 -6.31 22.81
CA MET A 321 4.95 -5.09 22.60
C MET A 321 6.43 -5.28 22.91
N LEU A 322 6.77 -5.86 24.07
CA LEU A 322 8.17 -6.13 24.45
C LEU A 322 8.85 -7.15 23.54
N TYR A 323 8.12 -8.17 23.09
CA TYR A 323 8.65 -9.15 22.14
C TYR A 323 9.07 -8.48 20.84
N HIS A 324 8.26 -7.55 20.31
CA HIS A 324 8.60 -6.80 19.11
C HIS A 324 9.81 -5.87 19.31
N LEU A 325 9.91 -5.20 20.46
CA LEU A 325 11.08 -4.37 20.78
C LEU A 325 12.37 -5.19 20.86
N ARG A 326 12.36 -6.33 21.55
CA ARG A 326 13.52 -7.24 21.65
C ARG A 326 13.86 -7.89 20.31
N SER A 327 12.87 -8.26 19.52
CA SER A 327 13.09 -8.81 18.17
C SER A 327 13.73 -7.75 17.26
N CYS A 328 13.28 -6.51 17.33
CA CYS A 328 13.90 -5.38 16.64
C CYS A 328 15.36 -5.18 17.09
N GLN A 329 15.64 -5.22 18.40
CA GLN A 329 17.01 -5.12 18.92
C GLN A 329 17.92 -6.23 18.40
N SER A 330 17.44 -7.48 18.41
CA SER A 330 18.18 -8.64 17.91
C SER A 330 18.47 -8.53 16.41
N ASP A 331 17.45 -8.20 15.60
CA ASP A 331 17.57 -8.07 14.15
C ASP A 331 18.50 -6.93 13.74
N THR A 332 18.43 -5.79 14.43
CA THR A 332 19.32 -4.66 14.13
C THR A 332 20.76 -4.93 14.57
N SER A 333 20.96 -5.67 15.67
CA SER A 333 22.30 -6.02 16.14
C SER A 333 22.98 -7.03 15.23
N THR A 334 22.25 -8.07 14.81
CA THR A 334 22.73 -9.04 13.79
C THR A 334 23.03 -8.35 12.46
N ALA A 335 22.17 -7.44 12.00
CA ALA A 335 22.44 -6.66 10.78
C ALA A 335 23.74 -5.83 10.87
N ILE A 336 23.98 -5.15 12.00
CA ILE A 336 25.19 -4.35 12.22
C ILE A 336 26.42 -5.24 12.31
N GLU A 337 26.32 -6.39 12.97
CA GLU A 337 27.41 -7.37 13.05
C GLU A 337 27.79 -7.89 11.67
N ILE A 338 26.82 -8.30 10.84
CA ILE A 338 27.06 -8.77 9.47
C ILE A 338 27.73 -7.66 8.63
N ILE A 339 27.27 -6.41 8.72
CA ILE A 339 27.88 -5.29 7.97
C ILE A 339 29.37 -5.10 8.34
N ASN A 340 29.71 -5.30 9.62
CA ASN A 340 31.07 -5.05 10.11
C ASN A 340 32.02 -6.24 9.91
N THR A 341 31.49 -7.47 9.88
CA THR A 341 32.32 -8.69 9.81
C THR A 341 32.49 -9.22 8.40
N VAL A 342 31.49 -9.04 7.52
CA VAL A 342 31.52 -9.60 6.16
C VAL A 342 32.08 -8.57 5.18
N GLU A 343 33.32 -8.81 4.73
CA GLU A 343 34.02 -7.92 3.79
C GLU A 343 33.37 -7.94 2.39
N ASP A 344 33.02 -9.13 1.88
CA ASP A 344 32.49 -9.39 0.53
C ASP A 344 30.96 -9.29 0.40
N LEU A 345 30.31 -8.38 1.11
CA LEU A 345 28.88 -8.10 0.92
C LEU A 345 28.62 -7.49 -0.48
N GLU A 346 27.59 -7.99 -1.17
CA GLU A 346 27.05 -7.43 -2.44
C GLU A 346 26.33 -6.07 -2.25
N LEU A 347 26.92 -5.17 -1.46
CA LEU A 347 26.39 -3.84 -1.14
C LEU A 347 27.45 -2.78 -1.44
N THR A 348 27.03 -1.71 -2.11
CA THR A 348 27.89 -0.53 -2.29
C THR A 348 28.20 0.14 -0.94
N ALA A 349 29.32 0.86 -0.83
CA ALA A 349 29.66 1.60 0.38
C ALA A 349 28.55 2.56 0.86
N ALA A 350 27.84 3.19 -0.09
CA ALA A 350 26.69 4.04 0.20
C ALA A 350 25.51 3.25 0.79
N GLN A 351 25.19 2.08 0.23
CA GLN A 351 24.14 1.20 0.75
C GLN A 351 24.49 0.62 2.12
N LYS A 352 25.75 0.22 2.35
CA LYS A 352 26.24 -0.22 3.67
C LYS A 352 26.04 0.90 4.70
N LYS A 353 26.47 2.13 4.39
CA LYS A 353 26.31 3.29 5.26
C LYS A 353 24.83 3.59 5.55
N ALA A 354 23.97 3.64 4.53
CA ALA A 354 22.54 3.90 4.69
C ALA A 354 21.84 2.83 5.55
N CYS A 355 22.15 1.55 5.32
CA CYS A 355 21.59 0.45 6.09
C CYS A 355 22.05 0.50 7.56
N LEU A 356 23.34 0.80 7.80
CA LEU A 356 23.90 0.97 9.14
C LEU A 356 23.16 2.09 9.91
N MET A 357 22.94 3.25 9.26
CA MET A 357 22.19 4.37 9.87
C MET A 357 20.75 4.00 10.20
N LYS A 358 20.05 3.31 9.27
CA LYS A 358 18.69 2.77 9.51
C LYS A 358 18.66 1.84 10.72
N CYS A 359 19.64 0.94 10.83
CA CYS A 359 19.73 -0.01 11.94
C CYS A 359 20.00 0.70 13.28
N PHE A 360 20.91 1.68 13.35
CA PHE A 360 21.17 2.44 14.58
C PHE A 360 19.93 3.21 15.05
N VAL A 361 19.21 3.89 14.15
CA VAL A 361 17.99 4.63 14.54
C VAL A 361 16.90 3.68 15.06
N LYS A 362 16.67 2.56 14.37
CA LYS A 362 15.68 1.54 14.79
C LYS A 362 16.05 0.92 16.13
N ARG A 363 17.33 0.55 16.31
CA ARG A 363 17.83 -0.05 17.55
C ARG A 363 17.79 0.93 18.72
N ALA A 364 18.22 2.18 18.51
CA ALA A 364 18.16 3.22 19.52
C ALA A 364 16.71 3.53 19.94
N THR A 365 15.77 3.55 19.00
CA THR A 365 14.33 3.70 19.32
C THR A 365 13.85 2.55 20.20
N ALA A 366 14.23 1.31 19.88
CA ALA A 366 13.92 0.17 20.73
C ALA A 366 14.59 0.25 22.12
N TYR A 367 15.84 0.71 22.20
CA TYR A 367 16.57 0.87 23.45
C TYR A 367 15.94 1.89 24.38
N VAL A 368 15.40 3.00 23.85
CA VAL A 368 14.65 3.97 24.65
C VAL A 368 13.48 3.29 25.37
N ASP A 369 12.66 2.55 24.64
CA ASP A 369 11.47 1.90 25.19
C ASP A 369 11.80 0.68 26.09
N LEU A 370 13.00 0.10 25.94
CA LEU A 370 13.55 -0.93 26.81
C LEU A 370 14.27 -0.36 28.06
N GLY A 371 14.54 0.95 28.12
CA GLY A 371 15.21 1.62 29.25
C GLY A 371 16.73 1.59 29.19
N GLN A 372 17.32 1.19 28.07
CA GLN A 372 18.76 1.17 27.82
C GLN A 372 19.20 2.54 27.29
N LEU A 373 19.07 3.59 28.12
CA LEU A 373 19.23 4.98 27.70
C LEU A 373 20.65 5.32 27.23
N ASP A 374 21.68 4.78 27.88
CA ASP A 374 23.08 5.02 27.53
C ASP A 374 23.43 4.42 26.16
N ASP A 375 22.97 3.19 25.91
CA ASP A 375 23.13 2.50 24.61
C ASP A 375 22.34 3.20 23.50
N ALA A 376 21.12 3.67 23.81
CA ALA A 376 20.30 4.47 22.89
C ALA A 376 21.03 5.74 22.46
N LEU A 377 21.63 6.46 23.42
CA LEU A 377 22.37 7.69 23.15
C LEU A 377 23.62 7.43 22.30
N ALA A 378 24.34 6.33 22.57
CA ALA A 378 25.50 5.93 21.76
C ALA A 378 25.12 5.63 20.31
N ASP A 379 24.03 4.88 20.08
CA ASP A 379 23.55 4.56 18.73
C ASP A 379 22.98 5.78 18.00
N PHE A 380 22.26 6.67 18.69
CA PHE A 380 21.83 7.95 18.10
C PHE A 380 23.01 8.86 17.76
N GLY A 381 24.08 8.83 18.56
CA GLY A 381 25.34 9.53 18.27
C GLY A 381 25.98 9.05 16.96
N LYS A 382 26.09 7.72 16.78
CA LYS A 382 26.61 7.11 15.53
C LYS A 382 25.71 7.42 14.33
N ALA A 383 24.39 7.39 14.53
CA ALA A 383 23.41 7.78 13.52
C ALA A 383 23.59 9.24 13.06
N ARG A 384 23.85 10.15 14.00
CA ARG A 384 24.11 11.56 13.72
C ARG A 384 25.39 11.79 12.92
N GLU A 385 26.46 11.08 13.26
CA GLU A 385 27.74 11.18 12.53
C GLU A 385 27.59 10.79 11.05
N GLY A 386 26.78 9.78 10.75
CA GLY A 386 26.60 9.31 9.38
C GLY A 386 25.58 10.08 8.55
N MET A 387 24.51 10.63 9.15
CA MET A 387 23.41 11.34 8.46
C MET A 387 23.50 12.86 8.51
N GLY A 388 24.34 13.43 9.37
CA GLY A 388 24.40 14.88 9.61
C GLY A 388 23.36 15.36 10.64
N LYS A 389 23.24 16.68 10.80
CA LYS A 389 22.34 17.30 11.80
C LYS A 389 20.88 17.15 11.38
N ASN A 390 20.13 16.29 12.07
CA ASN A 390 18.67 16.17 11.93
C ASN A 390 17.98 16.70 13.21
N PRO A 391 17.11 17.74 13.12
CA PRO A 391 16.41 18.31 14.27
C PRO A 391 15.58 17.28 15.07
N ALA A 392 14.93 16.32 14.41
CA ALA A 392 14.11 15.31 15.08
C ALA A 392 14.95 14.35 15.92
N LEU A 393 16.12 13.98 15.40
CA LEU A 393 17.10 13.14 16.10
C LEU A 393 17.68 13.89 17.32
N GLU A 394 18.04 15.16 17.14
CA GLU A 394 18.57 16.00 18.22
C GLU A 394 17.57 16.20 19.36
N SER A 395 16.28 16.38 19.04
CA SER A 395 15.22 16.48 20.05
C SER A 395 15.09 15.20 20.89
N LYS A 396 15.15 14.02 20.25
CA LYS A 396 15.12 12.72 20.95
C LYS A 396 16.35 12.54 21.83
N MET A 397 17.54 12.85 21.32
CA MET A 397 18.78 12.81 22.11
C MET A 397 18.71 13.76 23.32
N MET A 398 18.17 14.97 23.14
CA MET A 398 17.99 15.94 24.22
C MET A 398 17.04 15.42 25.30
N ARG A 399 15.90 14.83 24.94
CA ARG A 399 14.97 14.19 25.89
C ARG A 399 15.66 13.06 26.67
N ILE A 400 16.45 12.22 26.01
CA ILE A 400 17.20 11.13 26.66
C ILE A 400 18.23 11.70 27.65
N CYS A 401 18.99 12.73 27.27
CA CYS A 401 19.90 13.42 28.17
C CYS A 401 19.20 13.98 29.42
N GLN A 402 18.00 14.54 29.25
CA GLN A 402 17.18 15.03 30.37
C GLN A 402 16.73 13.90 31.31
N TRP A 403 16.38 12.73 30.78
CA TRP A 403 16.05 11.56 31.61
C TRP A 403 17.28 11.03 32.36
N ILE A 404 18.43 10.93 31.68
CA ILE A 404 19.68 10.48 32.31
C ILE A 404 20.09 11.40 33.46
N SER A 405 19.97 12.73 33.30
CA SER A 405 20.30 13.68 34.37
C SER A 405 19.37 13.56 35.59
N LYS A 406 18.07 13.36 35.35
CA LYS A 406 17.05 13.18 36.39
C LYS A 406 17.02 11.80 37.04
N ARG A 407 17.86 10.85 36.60
CA ARG A 407 17.89 9.47 37.15
C ARG A 407 18.17 9.44 38.65
N LYS A 408 18.98 10.39 39.15
CA LYS A 408 19.29 10.52 40.59
C LYS A 408 18.08 10.95 41.43
N ASP A 409 17.20 11.74 40.83
CA ASP A 409 16.04 12.35 41.49
C ASP A 409 14.78 11.47 41.35
N SER A 410 14.89 10.28 40.74
CA SER A 410 13.75 9.37 40.46
C SER A 410 12.90 9.08 41.71
N LYS A 411 13.52 8.96 42.90
CA LYS A 411 12.78 8.72 44.15
C LYS A 411 11.90 9.92 44.55
N GLU A 412 12.43 11.13 44.44
CA GLU A 412 11.71 12.37 44.76
C GLU A 412 10.59 12.61 43.75
N LEU A 413 10.88 12.45 42.46
CA LEU A 413 9.90 12.53 41.38
C LEU A 413 8.75 11.52 41.56
N ARG A 414 9.04 10.29 42.01
CA ARG A 414 7.99 9.30 42.34
C ARG A 414 7.09 9.76 43.49
N ALA A 415 7.64 10.37 44.52
CA ALA A 415 6.89 10.87 45.66
C ALA A 415 5.98 12.04 45.24
N GLU A 416 6.52 13.00 44.49
CA GLU A 416 5.80 14.15 43.95
C GLU A 416 4.65 13.70 43.01
N ALA A 417 4.93 12.79 42.08
CA ALA A 417 3.92 12.26 41.17
C ALA A 417 2.80 11.50 41.92
N ALA A 418 3.15 10.77 42.97
CA ALA A 418 2.18 10.06 43.81
C ALA A 418 1.31 11.04 44.63
N GLN A 419 1.87 12.15 45.08
CA GLN A 419 1.14 13.20 45.78
C GLN A 419 0.12 13.87 44.84
N HIS A 420 0.55 14.38 43.68
CA HIS A 420 -0.38 14.97 42.71
C HIS A 420 -1.47 14.00 42.24
N HIS A 421 -1.15 12.70 42.10
CA HIS A 421 -2.15 11.68 41.80
C HIS A 421 -3.18 11.53 42.93
N THR A 422 -2.74 11.59 44.19
CA THR A 422 -3.62 11.51 45.37
C THR A 422 -4.50 12.76 45.49
N ASP A 423 -3.92 13.92 45.19
CA ASP A 423 -4.60 15.22 45.17
C ASP A 423 -5.55 15.39 43.95
N GLN A 424 -5.58 14.41 43.05
CA GLN A 424 -6.36 14.40 41.79
C GLN A 424 -5.96 15.51 40.81
N ASP A 425 -4.77 16.10 40.95
CA ASP A 425 -4.19 17.02 39.97
C ASP A 425 -3.51 16.24 38.84
N TYR A 426 -4.34 15.68 37.95
CA TYR A 426 -3.87 14.88 36.83
C TYR A 426 -3.06 15.68 35.81
N LYS A 427 -3.23 17.01 35.74
CA LYS A 427 -2.51 17.85 34.79
C LYS A 427 -1.03 17.97 35.17
N GLN A 428 -0.74 18.08 36.45
CA GLN A 428 0.63 18.12 36.97
C GLN A 428 1.23 16.71 37.13
N ALA A 429 0.41 15.71 37.47
CA ALA A 429 0.89 14.33 37.64
C ALA A 429 1.40 13.68 36.35
N VAL A 430 0.74 13.90 35.21
CA VAL A 430 1.09 13.24 33.93
C VAL A 430 2.53 13.55 33.47
N PRO A 431 2.98 14.82 33.40
CA PRO A 431 4.37 15.14 33.04
C PRO A 431 5.41 14.48 33.95
N LEU A 432 5.13 14.38 35.26
CA LEU A 432 6.01 13.70 36.19
C LEU A 432 6.09 12.20 35.89
N PHE A 433 4.94 11.54 35.66
CA PHE A 433 4.93 10.14 35.22
C PHE A 433 5.61 9.94 33.86
N ASP A 434 5.51 10.89 32.92
CA ASP A 434 6.20 10.83 31.64
C ASP A 434 7.72 10.83 31.83
N THR A 435 8.24 11.70 32.69
CA THR A 435 9.67 11.70 33.02
C THR A 435 10.12 10.42 33.71
N LEU A 436 9.33 9.90 34.65
CA LEU A 436 9.63 8.66 35.36
C LEU A 436 9.62 7.44 34.42
N ILE A 437 8.63 7.35 33.52
CA ILE A 437 8.56 6.27 32.52
C ILE A 437 9.72 6.37 31.53
N GLY A 438 10.17 7.58 31.17
CA GLY A 438 11.37 7.76 30.37
C GLY A 438 12.64 7.22 31.05
N ILE A 439 12.73 7.31 32.38
CA ILE A 439 13.87 6.79 33.17
C ILE A 439 13.73 5.27 33.39
N GLU A 440 12.54 4.80 33.75
CA GLU A 440 12.24 3.41 34.12
C GLU A 440 11.06 2.86 33.30
N PRO A 441 11.26 2.62 31.99
CA PRO A 441 10.19 2.20 31.09
C PRO A 441 9.79 0.73 31.25
N LEU A 442 10.38 -0.04 32.15
CA LEU A 442 9.95 -1.42 32.43
C LEU A 442 9.17 -1.55 33.74
N ASP A 443 8.88 -0.45 34.44
CA ASP A 443 8.01 -0.45 35.62
C ASP A 443 6.53 -0.40 35.20
N PRO A 444 5.74 -1.47 35.42
CA PRO A 444 4.33 -1.50 35.05
C PRO A 444 3.49 -0.57 35.93
N LEU A 445 3.89 -0.31 37.19
CA LEU A 445 3.10 0.49 38.14
C LEU A 445 3.04 1.96 37.73
N LEU A 446 4.13 2.51 37.19
CA LEU A 446 4.17 3.88 36.68
C LEU A 446 3.17 4.06 35.53
N ARG A 447 3.14 3.12 34.58
CA ARG A 447 2.16 3.12 33.48
C ARG A 447 0.74 2.95 33.98
N VAL A 448 0.50 2.08 34.97
CA VAL A 448 -0.84 1.94 35.57
C VAL A 448 -1.31 3.28 36.15
N LYS A 449 -0.48 3.97 36.93
CA LYS A 449 -0.82 5.28 37.50
C LYS A 449 -1.06 6.34 36.43
N ARG A 450 -0.20 6.41 35.39
CA ARG A 450 -0.39 7.33 34.27
C ARG A 450 -1.66 7.02 33.48
N SER A 451 -1.96 5.75 33.25
CA SER A 451 -3.19 5.31 32.56
C SER A 451 -4.45 5.67 33.35
N GLU A 452 -4.40 5.66 34.68
CA GLU A 452 -5.49 6.12 35.54
C GLU A 452 -5.71 7.64 35.37
N CYS A 453 -4.64 8.44 35.36
CA CYS A 453 -4.72 9.87 35.03
C CYS A 453 -5.35 10.11 33.65
N TYR A 454 -4.94 9.35 32.63
CA TYR A 454 -5.50 9.47 31.28
C TYR A 454 -6.97 9.08 31.21
N LEU A 455 -7.38 8.02 31.92
CA LEU A 455 -8.78 7.61 31.99
C LEU A 455 -9.66 8.70 32.61
N ARG A 456 -9.19 9.34 33.69
CA ARG A 456 -9.91 10.42 34.40
C ARG A 456 -10.00 11.70 33.59
N THR A 457 -8.96 12.02 32.82
CA THR A 457 -8.92 13.17 31.90
C THR A 457 -9.65 12.92 30.58
N GLY A 458 -9.99 11.67 30.25
CA GLY A 458 -10.72 11.30 29.04
C GLY A 458 -9.85 10.92 27.83
N HIS A 459 -8.53 10.88 27.98
CA HIS A 459 -7.58 10.51 26.92
C HIS A 459 -7.50 8.98 26.75
N ALA A 460 -8.54 8.40 26.17
CA ALA A 460 -8.69 6.95 26.08
C ALA A 460 -7.57 6.26 25.28
N ALA A 461 -7.10 6.85 24.18
CA ALA A 461 -6.03 6.26 23.35
C ALA A 461 -4.72 6.05 24.12
N LYS A 462 -4.28 7.08 24.84
CA LYS A 462 -3.05 7.03 25.67
C LYS A 462 -3.20 6.04 26.83
N CYS A 463 -4.38 5.97 27.44
CA CYS A 463 -4.70 4.98 28.47
C CYS A 463 -4.61 3.54 27.93
N MET A 464 -5.20 3.26 26.76
CA MET A 464 -5.14 1.93 26.13
C MET A 464 -3.70 1.51 25.79
N TRP A 465 -2.88 2.46 25.34
CA TRP A 465 -1.47 2.24 25.07
C TRP A 465 -0.71 1.83 26.34
N ASP A 466 -0.83 2.63 27.41
CA ASP A 466 -0.15 2.36 28.69
C ASP A 466 -0.57 1.02 29.30
N ALA A 467 -1.87 0.72 29.25
CA ALA A 467 -2.40 -0.52 29.76
C ALA A 467 -1.93 -1.73 28.95
N THR A 468 -1.87 -1.62 27.61
CA THR A 468 -1.39 -2.71 26.74
C THR A 468 0.10 -2.96 26.93
N PHE A 469 0.90 -1.89 27.06
CA PHE A 469 2.32 -2.01 27.36
C PHE A 469 2.54 -2.64 28.74
N ALA A 470 1.80 -2.19 29.75
CA ALA A 470 1.89 -2.75 31.10
C ALA A 470 1.54 -4.25 31.14
N LEU A 471 0.53 -4.69 30.38
CA LEU A 471 0.23 -6.13 30.23
C LEU A 471 1.39 -6.89 29.57
N SER A 472 1.99 -6.33 28.52
CA SER A 472 3.16 -6.93 27.87
C SER A 472 4.34 -7.11 28.84
N ILE A 473 4.57 -6.15 29.75
CA ILE A 473 5.58 -6.30 30.83
C ILE A 473 5.25 -7.47 31.75
N LEU A 474 3.98 -7.61 32.15
CA LEU A 474 3.57 -8.68 33.06
C LEU A 474 3.65 -10.07 32.42
N ASP A 475 3.32 -10.19 31.13
CA ASP A 475 3.39 -11.42 30.36
C ASP A 475 4.85 -11.83 30.10
N ASP A 476 5.77 -10.89 29.85
CA ASP A 476 7.19 -11.21 29.67
C ASP A 476 7.84 -11.76 30.94
N ASN A 477 7.42 -11.26 32.11
CA ASN A 477 7.94 -11.75 33.39
C ASN A 477 7.44 -13.16 33.75
N SER A 478 6.33 -13.66 33.18
CA SER A 478 5.83 -15.01 33.52
C SER A 478 6.74 -16.15 33.07
N ASP A 479 7.52 -15.96 32.00
CA ASP A 479 8.45 -16.97 31.50
C ASP A 479 9.71 -17.07 32.38
N LYS A 480 10.11 -15.97 33.04
CA LYS A 480 11.26 -15.95 33.96
C LYS A 480 10.94 -16.55 35.32
N ASP A 481 9.74 -16.28 35.84
CA ASP A 481 9.28 -16.76 37.16
C ASP A 481 9.19 -18.30 37.24
N LEU A 482 8.93 -18.99 36.12
CA LEU A 482 8.88 -20.46 36.04
C LEU A 482 10.27 -21.13 36.06
N SER A 483 11.33 -20.39 35.70
CA SER A 483 12.69 -20.91 35.58
C SER A 483 13.55 -20.78 36.84
N GLN A 484 13.10 -19.98 37.82
CA GLN A 484 13.84 -19.70 39.07
C GLN A 484 13.20 -20.36 40.31
N ALA A 485 12.22 -21.23 40.11
CA ALA A 485 11.47 -21.89 41.19
C ALA A 485 12.16 -23.14 41.78
N ASP A 486 13.49 -23.23 41.72
CA ASP A 486 14.26 -24.40 42.19
C ASP A 486 14.72 -24.30 43.67
N ASP A 487 14.58 -23.14 44.32
CA ASP A 487 15.02 -22.97 45.72
C ASP A 487 13.83 -22.80 46.68
N GLY A 488 13.58 -23.85 47.47
CA GLY A 488 12.45 -23.99 48.40
C GLY A 488 12.37 -22.98 49.56
N GLN A 489 13.18 -21.93 49.60
CA GLN A 489 13.12 -20.86 50.60
C GLN A 489 12.42 -19.60 50.07
N SER A 490 11.15 -19.76 49.66
CA SER A 490 10.02 -19.00 50.19
C SER A 490 8.79 -19.18 49.28
N LEU A 491 8.22 -20.39 49.28
CA LEU A 491 6.96 -20.68 48.57
C LEU A 491 5.87 -19.63 48.89
N GLN A 492 5.86 -19.11 50.11
CA GLN A 492 4.93 -18.06 50.55
C GLN A 492 5.20 -16.69 49.89
N ALA A 493 6.46 -16.27 49.72
CA ALA A 493 6.77 -15.03 49.00
C ALA A 493 6.46 -15.17 47.51
N THR A 494 6.72 -16.33 46.90
CA THR A 494 6.37 -16.61 45.50
C THR A 494 4.85 -16.59 45.28
N ILE A 495 4.08 -17.20 46.19
CA ILE A 495 2.61 -17.13 46.17
C ILE A 495 2.12 -15.69 46.33
N GLN A 496 2.74 -14.91 47.23
CA GLN A 496 2.36 -13.52 47.45
C GLN A 496 2.66 -12.63 46.23
N ALA A 497 3.85 -12.77 45.62
CA ALA A 497 4.23 -12.08 44.39
C ALA A 497 3.30 -12.45 43.22
N ALA A 498 2.93 -13.74 43.08
CA ALA A 498 1.98 -14.20 42.08
C ALA A 498 0.59 -13.58 42.28
N LYS A 499 0.11 -13.48 43.53
CA LYS A 499 -1.16 -12.79 43.87
C LYS A 499 -1.11 -11.30 43.53
N GLU A 500 -0.01 -10.62 43.84
CA GLU A 500 0.20 -9.21 43.51
C GLU A 500 0.23 -8.97 42.00
N LYS A 501 0.89 -9.85 41.25
CA LYS A 501 0.89 -9.85 39.78
C LYS A 501 -0.52 -10.03 39.21
N GLN A 502 -1.32 -10.95 39.77
CA GLN A 502 -2.72 -11.13 39.37
C GLN A 502 -3.58 -9.91 39.69
N ARG A 503 -3.43 -9.31 40.87
CA ARG A 503 -4.12 -8.05 41.25
C ARG A 503 -3.79 -6.93 40.28
N LEU A 504 -2.52 -6.77 39.95
CA LEU A 504 -2.06 -5.76 39.00
C LEU A 504 -2.62 -6.02 37.60
N ARG A 505 -2.59 -7.28 37.13
CA ARG A 505 -3.20 -7.69 35.86
C ARG A 505 -4.68 -7.35 35.78
N SER A 506 -5.45 -7.68 36.81
CA SER A 506 -6.89 -7.36 36.88
C SER A 506 -7.12 -5.84 36.86
N ARG A 507 -6.32 -5.05 37.59
CA ARG A 507 -6.40 -3.59 37.57
C ARG A 507 -6.11 -3.02 36.17
N ILE A 508 -5.08 -3.51 35.48
CA ILE A 508 -4.74 -3.03 34.14
C ILE A 508 -5.84 -3.37 33.13
N LEU A 509 -6.36 -4.60 33.14
CA LEU A 509 -7.48 -5.01 32.29
C LEU A 509 -8.70 -4.11 32.53
N SER A 510 -8.98 -3.77 33.78
CA SER A 510 -10.12 -2.91 34.15
C SER A 510 -9.95 -1.48 33.64
N LEU A 511 -8.72 -0.93 33.68
CA LEU A 511 -8.40 0.40 33.14
C LEU A 511 -8.51 0.41 31.62
N ARG A 512 -7.97 -0.61 30.94
CA ARG A 512 -8.07 -0.76 29.48
C ARG A 512 -9.52 -0.90 29.04
N ALA A 513 -10.31 -1.71 29.76
CA ALA A 513 -11.73 -1.86 29.51
C ALA A 513 -12.51 -0.55 29.66
N GLY A 514 -12.18 0.24 30.69
CA GLY A 514 -12.73 1.59 30.87
C GLY A 514 -12.40 2.51 29.69
N ALA A 515 -11.17 2.47 29.18
CA ALA A 515 -10.76 3.23 28.02
C ALA A 515 -11.48 2.79 26.73
N TYR A 516 -11.63 1.48 26.49
CA TYR A 516 -12.44 0.97 25.38
C TYR A 516 -13.91 1.39 25.47
N ALA A 517 -14.47 1.44 26.69
CA ALA A 517 -15.83 1.91 26.93
C ALA A 517 -15.99 3.40 26.57
N LEU A 518 -14.99 4.25 26.84
CA LEU A 518 -14.97 5.66 26.41
C LEU A 518 -14.95 5.79 24.88
N VAL A 519 -14.18 4.94 24.18
CA VAL A 519 -14.14 4.88 22.71
C VAL A 519 -15.41 4.25 22.11
N LYS A 520 -16.34 3.75 22.96
CA LYS A 520 -17.58 3.06 22.58
C LYS A 520 -17.35 1.72 21.85
N ASP A 521 -16.16 1.14 22.02
CA ASP A 521 -15.87 -0.24 21.65
C ASP A 521 -16.20 -1.18 22.82
N TYR A 522 -17.50 -1.35 23.04
CA TYR A 522 -18.00 -2.14 24.17
C TYR A 522 -17.66 -3.64 24.07
N ALA A 523 -17.39 -4.16 22.86
CA ALA A 523 -17.06 -5.57 22.68
C ALA A 523 -15.66 -5.87 23.24
N LYS A 524 -14.68 -5.01 22.97
CA LYS A 524 -13.35 -5.10 23.58
C LYS A 524 -13.40 -4.85 25.09
N ALA A 525 -14.13 -3.83 25.51
CA ALA A 525 -14.31 -3.52 26.93
C ALA A 525 -14.90 -4.72 27.72
N LEU A 526 -15.92 -5.39 27.17
CA LEU A 526 -16.53 -6.55 27.83
C LEU A 526 -15.53 -7.71 27.96
N ARG A 527 -14.74 -7.99 26.93
CA ARG A 527 -13.71 -9.05 26.98
C ARG A 527 -12.70 -8.81 28.11
N ASP A 528 -12.20 -7.58 28.23
CA ASP A 528 -11.23 -7.23 29.27
C ASP A 528 -11.84 -7.25 30.67
N TYR A 529 -13.07 -6.75 30.85
CA TYR A 529 -13.77 -6.83 32.14
C TYR A 529 -14.06 -8.28 32.55
N GLN A 530 -14.45 -9.14 31.60
CA GLN A 530 -14.65 -10.56 31.85
C GLN A 530 -13.34 -11.24 32.25
N ALA A 531 -12.23 -10.97 31.55
CA ALA A 531 -10.92 -11.47 31.93
C ALA A 531 -10.47 -10.97 33.32
N ALA A 532 -10.82 -9.74 33.70
CA ALA A 532 -10.57 -9.22 35.04
C ALA A 532 -11.42 -9.90 36.13
N LEU A 533 -12.68 -10.23 35.81
CA LEU A 533 -13.59 -10.98 36.68
C LEU A 533 -13.20 -12.45 36.83
N GLU A 534 -12.65 -13.09 35.80
CA GLU A 534 -12.11 -14.45 35.91
C GLU A 534 -10.98 -14.53 36.96
N LEU A 535 -10.17 -13.46 37.07
CA LEU A 535 -9.13 -13.35 38.10
C LEU A 535 -9.72 -13.08 39.50
N PHE A 536 -10.76 -12.24 39.60
CA PHE A 536 -11.40 -11.87 40.87
C PHE A 536 -12.94 -11.86 40.76
N PRO A 537 -13.59 -13.04 40.89
CA PRO A 537 -15.04 -13.16 40.65
C PRO A 537 -15.92 -12.38 41.62
N THR A 538 -15.43 -12.13 42.84
CA THR A 538 -16.20 -11.50 43.92
C THR A 538 -16.04 -9.99 43.99
N HIS A 539 -15.38 -9.35 43.01
CA HIS A 539 -15.11 -7.90 43.07
C HIS A 539 -16.35 -7.08 42.64
N PRO A 540 -17.03 -6.36 43.57
CA PRO A 540 -18.34 -5.76 43.30
C PRO A 540 -18.30 -4.66 42.23
N GLU A 541 -17.24 -3.85 42.21
CA GLU A 541 -17.11 -2.76 41.21
C GLU A 541 -16.85 -3.29 39.80
N LEU A 542 -16.19 -4.46 39.67
CA LEU A 542 -15.96 -5.07 38.35
C LEU A 542 -17.24 -5.70 37.82
N GLN A 543 -18.02 -6.32 38.71
CA GLN A 543 -19.34 -6.85 38.34
C GLN A 543 -20.25 -5.72 37.84
N LYS A 544 -20.34 -4.60 38.59
CA LYS A 544 -21.09 -3.41 38.16
C LYS A 544 -20.62 -2.86 36.82
N ALA A 545 -19.31 -2.74 36.61
CA ALA A 545 -18.75 -2.24 35.35
C ALA A 545 -19.07 -3.19 34.17
N THR A 546 -18.97 -4.50 34.39
CA THR A 546 -19.30 -5.53 33.39
C THR A 546 -20.78 -5.50 33.03
N ASP A 547 -21.66 -5.43 34.03
CA ASP A 547 -23.10 -5.34 33.83
C ASP A 547 -23.48 -4.05 33.10
N HIS A 548 -22.83 -2.93 33.45
CA HIS A 548 -23.01 -1.65 32.78
C HIS A 548 -22.63 -1.73 31.29
N VAL A 549 -21.45 -2.27 30.95
CA VAL A 549 -21.03 -2.44 29.55
C VAL A 549 -21.93 -3.42 28.80
N SER A 550 -22.40 -4.49 29.45
CA SER A 550 -23.37 -5.43 28.87
C SER A 550 -24.68 -4.72 28.51
N LEU A 551 -25.19 -3.85 29.38
CA LEU A 551 -26.36 -3.02 29.12
C LEU A 551 -26.12 -2.04 27.96
N LEU A 552 -24.93 -1.44 27.84
CA LEU A 552 -24.57 -0.57 26.72
C LEU A 552 -24.52 -1.33 25.38
N ILE A 553 -24.03 -2.56 25.36
CA ILE A 553 -24.05 -3.43 24.17
C ILE A 553 -25.50 -3.73 23.77
N GLN A 554 -26.34 -4.11 24.73
CA GLN A 554 -27.76 -4.34 24.47
C GLN A 554 -28.42 -3.07 23.92
N ALA A 555 -28.14 -1.91 24.53
CA ALA A 555 -28.64 -0.63 24.08
C ALA A 555 -28.28 -0.34 22.61
N LYS A 556 -27.02 -0.54 22.23
CA LYS A 556 -26.53 -0.39 20.85
C LYS A 556 -27.26 -1.34 19.88
N LYS A 557 -27.51 -2.59 20.28
CA LYS A 557 -28.28 -3.56 19.46
C LYS A 557 -29.72 -3.09 19.22
N TYR A 558 -30.40 -2.62 20.27
CA TYR A 558 -31.77 -2.09 20.14
C TYR A 558 -31.81 -0.84 19.26
N ALA A 559 -30.85 0.08 19.39
CA ALA A 559 -30.74 1.28 18.57
C ALA A 559 -30.51 0.93 17.09
N ASN A 560 -29.57 0.03 16.77
CA ASN A 560 -29.32 -0.39 15.39
C ASN A 560 -30.55 -1.08 14.77
N ARG A 561 -31.22 -1.94 15.56
CA ARG A 561 -32.44 -2.63 15.12
C ARG A 561 -33.58 -1.65 14.86
N SER A 562 -33.78 -0.65 15.73
CA SER A 562 -34.84 0.35 15.55
C SER A 562 -34.58 1.25 14.35
N THR A 563 -33.35 1.72 14.14
CA THR A 563 -32.97 2.51 12.96
C THR A 563 -33.15 1.72 11.65
N SER A 564 -32.75 0.44 11.62
CA SER A 564 -32.97 -0.44 10.46
C SER A 564 -34.45 -0.67 10.16
N LEU A 565 -35.30 -0.81 11.20
CA LEU A 565 -36.75 -0.93 11.01
C LEU A 565 -37.39 0.39 10.56
N PHE A 566 -36.87 1.52 11.05
CA PHE A 566 -37.33 2.85 10.67
C PHE A 566 -37.04 3.15 9.20
N SER A 567 -35.83 2.83 8.70
CA SER A 567 -35.48 3.02 7.29
C SER A 567 -36.32 2.14 6.36
N LYS A 568 -36.71 0.95 6.81
CA LYS A 568 -37.66 0.06 6.12
C LYS A 568 -39.12 0.52 6.23
N ARG A 569 -39.40 1.69 6.81
CA ARG A 569 -40.75 2.25 7.08
C ARG A 569 -41.64 1.34 7.97
N GLN A 570 -41.04 0.42 8.71
CA GLN A 570 -41.76 -0.48 9.63
C GLN A 570 -41.91 0.16 11.02
N TYR A 571 -42.61 1.30 11.07
CA TYR A 571 -42.68 2.16 12.27
C TYR A 571 -43.27 1.47 13.51
N TYR A 572 -44.27 0.60 13.35
CA TYR A 572 -44.88 -0.12 14.47
C TYR A 572 -43.90 -1.10 15.13
N LYS A 573 -43.11 -1.82 14.33
CA LYS A 573 -42.08 -2.74 14.85
C LYS A 573 -40.93 -1.97 15.49
N ALA A 574 -40.48 -0.88 14.86
CA ALA A 574 -39.46 0.01 15.42
C ALA A 574 -39.87 0.56 16.79
N ARG A 575 -41.12 1.04 16.92
CA ARG A 575 -41.72 1.46 18.18
C ARG A 575 -41.73 0.35 19.23
N GLY A 576 -42.12 -0.87 18.86
CA GLY A 576 -42.10 -2.02 19.77
C GLY A 576 -40.71 -2.26 20.37
N VAL A 577 -39.67 -2.23 19.53
CA VAL A 577 -38.26 -2.36 19.94
C VAL A 577 -37.86 -1.23 20.91
N LEU A 578 -38.22 0.01 20.61
CA LEU A 578 -37.91 1.17 21.47
C LEU A 578 -38.65 1.12 22.82
N THR A 579 -39.90 0.65 22.85
CA THR A 579 -40.62 0.43 24.11
C THR A 579 -39.97 -0.68 24.94
N THR A 580 -39.55 -1.79 24.31
CA THR A 580 -38.82 -2.83 25.04
C THR A 580 -37.49 -2.33 25.62
N PHE A 581 -36.81 -1.42 24.93
CA PHE A 581 -35.60 -0.77 25.45
C PHE A 581 -35.89 0.00 26.74
N LEU A 582 -36.90 0.89 26.72
CA LEU A 582 -37.22 1.77 27.85
C LEU A 582 -37.60 0.99 29.11
N ASN A 583 -38.19 -0.20 28.94
CA ASN A 583 -38.56 -1.07 30.05
C ASN A 583 -37.39 -1.91 30.58
N LYS A 584 -36.46 -2.34 29.71
CA LYS A 584 -35.40 -3.30 30.08
C LYS A 584 -34.08 -2.64 30.49
N ILE A 585 -33.78 -1.45 29.99
CA ILE A 585 -32.47 -0.82 30.19
C ILE A 585 -32.62 0.34 31.18
N PRO A 586 -32.15 0.22 32.43
CA PRO A 586 -32.28 1.26 33.44
C PRO A 586 -31.16 2.32 33.31
N LEU A 587 -31.00 2.92 32.12
CA LEU A 587 -29.98 3.94 31.86
C LEU A 587 -30.65 5.26 31.42
N PRO A 588 -30.98 6.17 32.36
CA PRO A 588 -31.73 7.40 32.07
C PRO A 588 -31.08 8.27 31.01
N HIS A 589 -29.75 8.34 30.99
CA HIS A 589 -29.00 9.14 30.02
C HIS A 589 -29.18 8.70 28.56
N LEU A 590 -29.55 7.43 28.32
CA LEU A 590 -29.88 6.93 26.98
C LEU A 590 -31.36 7.06 26.64
N HIS A 591 -32.23 7.24 27.65
CA HIS A 591 -33.67 7.28 27.45
C HIS A 591 -34.11 8.50 26.65
N VAL A 592 -33.44 9.64 26.81
CA VAL A 592 -33.75 10.89 26.08
C VAL A 592 -33.72 10.66 24.56
N GLY A 593 -32.63 10.07 24.04
CA GLY A 593 -32.51 9.77 22.61
C GLY A 593 -33.50 8.70 22.12
N VAL A 594 -33.78 7.69 22.94
CA VAL A 594 -34.74 6.63 22.61
C VAL A 594 -36.19 7.15 22.59
N LEU A 595 -36.57 8.01 23.52
CA LEU A 595 -37.87 8.70 23.53
C LEU A 595 -38.00 9.60 22.31
N CYS A 596 -36.95 10.33 21.95
CA CYS A 596 -36.92 11.13 20.74
C CYS A 596 -37.20 10.25 19.50
N ASN A 597 -36.47 9.14 19.34
CA ASN A 597 -36.68 8.20 18.23
C ASN A 597 -38.07 7.54 18.22
N ARG A 598 -38.65 7.28 19.40
CA ARG A 598 -40.01 6.74 19.52
C ARG A 598 -41.06 7.80 19.14
N ALA A 599 -40.84 9.06 19.51
CA ALA A 599 -41.66 10.19 19.08
C ALA A 599 -41.68 10.35 17.55
N ALA A 600 -40.54 10.16 16.86
CA ALA A 600 -40.52 10.12 15.40
C ALA A 600 -41.40 9.00 14.81
N CYS A 601 -41.41 7.81 15.43
CA CYS A 601 -42.31 6.74 15.00
C CYS A 601 -43.78 7.12 15.21
N TYR A 602 -44.11 7.84 16.29
CA TYR A 602 -45.47 8.33 16.54
C TYR A 602 -45.88 9.44 15.55
N LEU A 603 -44.97 10.35 15.19
CA LEU A 603 -45.22 11.35 14.15
C LEU A 603 -45.50 10.69 12.80
N ALA A 604 -44.67 9.72 12.38
CA ALA A 604 -44.85 9.00 11.13
C ALA A 604 -46.16 8.20 11.08
N THR A 605 -46.65 7.74 12.23
CA THR A 605 -47.93 7.01 12.36
C THR A 605 -49.12 7.91 12.70
N ARG A 606 -48.93 9.25 12.68
CA ARG A 606 -49.95 10.28 12.98
C ARG A 606 -50.58 10.17 14.38
N GLN A 607 -49.85 9.63 15.35
CA GLN A 607 -50.29 9.54 16.75
C GLN A 607 -49.73 10.73 17.54
N TYR A 608 -50.22 11.94 17.25
CA TYR A 608 -49.66 13.20 17.76
C TYR A 608 -49.68 13.31 19.30
N GLY A 609 -50.76 12.88 19.95
CA GLY A 609 -50.86 12.94 21.42
C GLY A 609 -49.78 12.13 22.14
N LYS A 610 -49.46 10.93 21.64
CA LYS A 610 -48.39 10.09 22.20
C LYS A 610 -47.00 10.64 21.89
N CYS A 611 -46.82 11.26 20.72
CA CYS A 611 -45.60 11.99 20.40
C CYS A 611 -45.33 13.11 21.41
N ILE A 612 -46.34 13.91 21.73
CA ILE A 612 -46.22 15.01 22.70
C ILE A 612 -45.86 14.49 24.10
N GLN A 613 -46.45 13.37 24.52
CA GLN A 613 -46.10 12.72 25.79
C GLN A 613 -44.63 12.28 25.83
N ASP A 614 -44.16 11.61 24.79
CA ASP A 614 -42.75 11.16 24.70
C ASP A 614 -41.77 12.34 24.66
N CYS A 615 -42.10 13.39 23.91
CA CYS A 615 -41.25 14.57 23.83
C CYS A 615 -41.19 15.32 25.17
N SER A 616 -42.33 15.51 25.81
CA SER A 616 -42.39 16.14 27.13
C SER A 616 -41.66 15.32 28.19
N ARG A 617 -41.77 13.99 28.16
CA ARG A 617 -41.02 13.11 29.06
C ARG A 617 -39.51 13.18 28.80
N GLY A 618 -39.10 13.25 27.54
CA GLY A 618 -37.70 13.41 27.16
C GLY A 618 -37.09 14.72 27.68
N LEU A 619 -37.85 15.82 27.57
CA LEU A 619 -37.44 17.14 28.08
C LEU A 619 -37.31 17.16 29.62
N GLN A 620 -38.28 16.58 30.34
CA GLN A 620 -38.20 16.44 31.80
C GLN A 620 -36.99 15.62 32.24
N LEU A 621 -36.70 14.52 31.54
CA LEU A 621 -35.53 13.69 31.86
C LEU A 621 -34.22 14.46 31.64
N TYR A 622 -34.15 15.27 30.58
CA TYR A 622 -33.01 16.14 30.34
C TYR A 622 -32.83 17.16 31.48
N GLU A 623 -33.90 17.83 31.90
CA GLU A 623 -33.86 18.85 32.96
C GLU A 623 -33.28 18.28 34.27
N VAL A 624 -33.78 17.13 34.71
CA VAL A 624 -33.26 16.40 35.89
C VAL A 624 -31.78 16.03 35.73
N MET A 625 -31.38 15.63 34.53
CA MET A 625 -29.99 15.25 34.24
C MET A 625 -29.04 16.45 34.16
N SER A 626 -29.52 17.62 33.73
CA SER A 626 -28.74 18.85 33.64
C SER A 626 -28.41 19.43 35.02
N GLU A 627 -29.31 19.26 36.00
CA GLU A 627 -29.07 19.69 37.38
C GLU A 627 -27.99 18.84 38.06
N HIS A 628 -27.95 17.54 37.71
CA HIS A 628 -26.93 16.62 38.19
C HIS A 628 -25.69 16.73 37.31
N LYS A 629 -24.79 17.69 37.63
CA LYS A 629 -23.45 17.92 37.02
C LYS A 629 -22.55 16.66 36.87
N ALA A 630 -23.00 15.49 37.33
CA ALA A 630 -22.31 14.22 37.32
C ALA A 630 -22.38 13.45 35.98
N ASN A 631 -23.29 13.77 35.06
CA ASN A 631 -23.41 13.05 33.79
C ASN A 631 -22.89 13.88 32.61
N ARG A 632 -21.62 13.64 32.25
CA ARG A 632 -21.04 14.08 30.98
C ARG A 632 -21.70 13.34 29.81
N LEU A 633 -22.94 13.66 29.48
CA LEU A 633 -23.32 13.58 28.07
C LEU A 633 -22.44 14.57 27.33
N ASN A 634 -21.99 14.21 26.12
CA ASN A 634 -21.42 15.21 25.22
C ASN A 634 -22.45 16.34 25.10
N GLU A 635 -22.11 17.51 25.62
CA GLU A 635 -23.03 18.65 25.77
C GLU A 635 -23.71 18.97 24.43
N GLU A 636 -22.96 18.84 23.34
CA GLU A 636 -23.45 18.94 21.96
C GLU A 636 -24.52 17.91 21.58
N GLN A 637 -24.33 16.63 21.93
CA GLN A 637 -25.32 15.59 21.62
C GLN A 637 -26.60 15.81 22.43
N ALA A 638 -26.46 16.27 23.67
CA ALA A 638 -27.58 16.54 24.54
C ALA A 638 -28.41 17.74 24.03
N LEU A 639 -27.74 18.80 23.57
CA LEU A 639 -28.35 19.96 22.89
C LEU A 639 -29.07 19.56 21.59
N GLU A 640 -28.47 18.66 20.80
CA GLU A 640 -29.09 18.14 19.58
C GLU A 640 -30.39 17.37 19.86
N TRP A 641 -30.39 16.53 20.90
CA TRP A 641 -31.59 15.81 21.33
C TRP A 641 -32.68 16.77 21.83
N LEU A 642 -32.31 17.78 22.63
CA LEU A 642 -33.22 18.83 23.09
C LEU A 642 -33.91 19.56 21.95
N ARG A 643 -33.12 20.04 20.99
CA ARG A 643 -33.64 20.71 19.79
C ARG A 643 -34.62 19.81 19.06
N THR A 644 -34.23 18.58 18.80
CA THR A 644 -35.05 17.61 18.07
C THR A 644 -36.36 17.31 18.81
N LEU A 645 -36.34 17.24 20.14
CA LEU A 645 -37.53 17.05 20.96
C LEU A 645 -38.50 18.24 20.86
N HIS A 646 -38.00 19.48 20.95
CA HIS A 646 -38.81 20.68 20.78
C HIS A 646 -39.43 20.76 19.38
N VAL A 647 -38.65 20.53 18.33
CA VAL A 647 -39.15 20.49 16.94
C VAL A 647 -40.25 19.45 16.79
N ARG A 648 -40.01 18.21 17.21
CA ARG A 648 -41.00 17.12 17.09
C ARG A 648 -42.27 17.38 17.89
N ARG A 649 -42.14 17.96 19.09
CA ARG A 649 -43.30 18.33 19.92
C ARG A 649 -44.09 19.48 19.29
N GLY A 650 -43.40 20.50 18.79
CA GLY A 650 -44.00 21.63 18.08
C GLY A 650 -44.75 21.19 16.82
N THR A 651 -44.14 20.34 16.00
CA THR A 651 -44.79 19.72 14.84
C THR A 651 -46.05 18.97 15.25
N ALA A 652 -45.98 18.13 16.31
CA ALA A 652 -47.15 17.38 16.79
C ALA A 652 -48.29 18.30 17.29
N PHE A 653 -47.97 19.40 17.98
CA PHE A 653 -48.96 20.39 18.40
C PHE A 653 -49.63 21.10 17.21
N CYS A 654 -48.86 21.48 16.19
CA CYS A 654 -49.40 22.09 14.98
C CYS A 654 -50.38 21.15 14.26
N TRP A 655 -50.03 19.86 14.10
CA TRP A 655 -50.93 18.86 13.50
C TRP A 655 -52.16 18.57 14.37
N GLN A 656 -52.10 18.82 15.68
CA GLN A 656 -53.24 18.72 16.59
C GLN A 656 -54.11 20.00 16.60
N GLY A 657 -53.71 21.05 15.88
CA GLY A 657 -54.42 22.35 15.80
C GLY A 657 -54.05 23.33 16.92
N SER A 658 -53.14 22.97 17.84
CA SER A 658 -52.65 23.87 18.90
C SER A 658 -51.45 24.69 18.42
N LEU A 659 -51.70 25.61 17.47
CA LEU A 659 -50.64 26.37 16.79
C LEU A 659 -49.79 27.24 17.74
N GLU A 660 -50.38 27.85 18.77
CA GLU A 660 -49.66 28.68 19.75
C GLU A 660 -48.60 27.89 20.53
N LYS A 661 -48.96 26.69 21.03
CA LYS A 661 -48.02 25.80 21.73
C LYS A 661 -46.93 25.28 20.79
N GLY A 662 -47.31 25.02 19.53
CA GLY A 662 -46.37 24.65 18.49
C GLY A 662 -45.32 25.74 18.22
N LEU A 663 -45.77 26.99 18.14
CA LEU A 663 -44.92 28.17 17.94
C LEU A 663 -43.90 28.34 19.08
N ASP A 664 -44.34 28.24 20.35
CA ASP A 664 -43.44 28.33 21.52
C ASP A 664 -42.32 27.27 21.47
N ASP A 665 -42.65 26.03 21.10
CA ASP A 665 -41.65 24.97 20.95
C ASP A 665 -40.67 25.22 19.79
N TYR A 666 -41.15 25.73 18.66
CA TYR A 666 -40.27 26.10 17.55
C TYR A 666 -39.37 27.30 17.88
N GLU A 667 -39.85 28.29 18.60
CA GLU A 667 -39.05 29.43 19.05
C GLU A 667 -37.96 28.99 20.05
N LYS A 668 -38.28 28.06 20.94
CA LYS A 668 -37.29 27.44 21.85
C LYS A 668 -36.23 26.67 21.06
N ALA A 669 -36.63 25.87 20.07
CA ALA A 669 -35.70 25.18 19.17
C ALA A 669 -34.81 26.17 18.40
N MET A 670 -35.36 27.29 17.91
CA MET A 670 -34.60 28.32 17.20
C MET A 670 -33.59 29.04 18.10
N LYS A 671 -33.92 29.29 19.37
CA LYS A 671 -32.97 29.86 20.34
C LYS A 671 -31.76 28.95 20.56
N LEU A 672 -31.99 27.64 20.67
CA LEU A 672 -30.93 26.63 20.79
C LEU A 672 -30.07 26.50 19.52
N GLU A 673 -30.65 26.75 18.34
CA GLU A 673 -29.93 26.72 17.07
C GLU A 673 -29.01 27.95 16.89
N LYS A 674 -29.47 29.14 17.31
CA LYS A 674 -28.71 30.41 17.21
C LYS A 674 -27.48 30.47 18.10
N SER A 675 -27.43 29.69 19.20
CA SER A 675 -26.24 29.59 20.06
C SER A 675 -25.09 28.80 19.44
N ARG A 676 -25.30 28.14 18.29
CA ARG A 676 -24.30 27.35 17.57
C ARG A 676 -23.87 28.09 16.30
N VAL A 677 -22.78 28.84 16.37
CA VAL A 677 -22.31 29.66 15.25
C VAL A 677 -21.63 28.81 14.14
N GLU A 678 -21.86 29.23 12.89
CA GLU A 678 -21.15 28.94 11.62
C GLU A 678 -21.53 27.75 10.70
N GLY A 679 -22.42 26.81 11.09
CA GLY A 679 -22.71 25.63 10.24
C GLY A 679 -24.15 25.38 9.75
N SER A 680 -25.16 26.09 10.26
CA SER A 680 -26.57 25.64 10.20
C SER A 680 -27.55 26.55 9.42
N SER A 681 -27.10 27.19 8.34
CA SER A 681 -27.96 28.17 7.63
C SER A 681 -29.28 27.58 7.12
N GLU A 682 -29.28 26.32 6.67
CA GLU A 682 -30.47 25.65 6.11
C GLU A 682 -31.51 25.30 7.19
N SER A 683 -31.09 24.73 8.32
CA SER A 683 -32.01 24.36 9.41
C SER A 683 -32.60 25.59 10.08
N ILE A 684 -31.80 26.65 10.30
CA ILE A 684 -32.30 27.94 10.79
C ILE A 684 -33.32 28.53 9.81
N ARG A 685 -33.05 28.47 8.50
CA ARG A 685 -33.95 28.98 7.46
C ARG A 685 -35.29 28.22 7.46
N LEU A 686 -35.25 26.89 7.44
CA LEU A 686 -36.46 26.04 7.44
C LEU A 686 -37.30 26.27 8.71
N LEU A 687 -36.66 26.31 9.89
CA LEU A 687 -37.34 26.65 11.14
C LEU A 687 -37.97 28.05 11.10
N GLY A 688 -37.27 29.03 10.51
CA GLY A 688 -37.80 30.38 10.32
C GLY A 688 -38.99 30.46 9.36
N GLU A 689 -38.94 29.72 8.26
CA GLU A 689 -40.06 29.61 7.32
C GLU A 689 -41.29 28.97 7.97
N ASP A 690 -41.10 27.91 8.76
CA ASP A 690 -42.20 27.24 9.46
C ASP A 690 -42.80 28.11 10.56
N ILE A 691 -41.96 28.83 11.33
CA ILE A 691 -42.43 29.83 12.31
C ILE A 691 -43.25 30.93 11.61
N ALA A 692 -42.78 31.45 10.47
CA ALA A 692 -43.48 32.47 9.72
C ALA A 692 -44.85 31.97 9.24
N LYS A 693 -44.93 30.76 8.65
CA LYS A 693 -46.20 30.15 8.21
C LYS A 693 -47.19 29.95 9.34
N ILE A 694 -46.72 29.56 10.53
CA ILE A 694 -47.57 29.37 11.70
C ILE A 694 -48.13 30.72 12.18
N ARG A 695 -47.31 31.77 12.23
CA ARG A 695 -47.76 33.13 12.59
C ARG A 695 -48.79 33.67 11.59
N ASP A 696 -48.52 33.52 10.30
CA ASP A 696 -49.44 33.92 9.22
C ASP A 696 -50.81 33.22 9.35
N SER A 697 -50.79 31.94 9.73
CA SER A 697 -52.02 31.15 9.95
C SER A 697 -52.78 31.59 11.20
N LEU A 698 -52.06 31.95 12.27
CA LEU A 698 -52.65 32.50 13.50
C LEU A 698 -53.29 33.86 13.24
N GLU A 699 -52.62 34.76 12.52
CA GLU A 699 -53.17 36.08 12.14
C GLU A 699 -54.41 35.97 11.25
N LYS A 700 -54.42 35.03 10.29
CA LYS A 700 -55.61 34.73 9.48
C LYS A 700 -56.76 34.17 10.31
N SER A 701 -56.47 33.34 11.30
CA SER A 701 -57.51 32.83 12.21
C SER A 701 -58.07 33.91 13.13
N ALA A 702 -57.23 34.81 13.64
CA ALA A 702 -57.63 35.92 14.50
C ALA A 702 -58.46 36.97 13.75
N SER A 703 -58.07 37.29 12.52
CA SER A 703 -58.83 38.21 11.64
C SER A 703 -60.19 37.62 11.25
N ALA A 704 -60.28 36.32 10.96
CA ALA A 704 -61.55 35.65 10.68
C ALA A 704 -62.54 35.71 11.87
N ILE A 705 -62.04 35.54 13.10
CA ILE A 705 -62.85 35.65 14.34
C ILE A 705 -63.27 37.11 14.61
N SER A 706 -62.47 38.10 14.20
CA SER A 706 -62.81 39.52 14.34
C SER A 706 -63.87 39.99 13.33
N THR A 707 -64.08 39.26 12.23
CA THR A 707 -65.03 39.60 11.16
C THR A 707 -66.35 38.82 11.22
N SER A 708 -66.46 37.84 12.11
CA SER A 708 -67.70 37.12 12.46
C SER A 708 -68.32 37.70 13.71
#